data_AF-A0A1W1DMY2-F1
#
_entry.id   AF-A0A1W1DMY2-F1
#
_cell.length_a   1.000
_cell.length_b   1.000
_cell.length_c   1.000
_cell.angle_alpha   90.00
_cell.angle_beta   90.00
_cell.angle_gamma   90.00
#
_symmetry.space_group_name_H-M   'P 1'
#
loop_
_entity.id
_entity.type
_entity.pdbx_description
1 polymer ?
#
loop_
_entity_poly.entity_id
_entity_poly.type
_entity_poly.pdbx_seq_one_letter_code
_entity_poly.pdbx_strand_id
1 'polypeptide(L)'
;MNHILINATHKEEIRVAIIKNKKLTNLNIETSLNQKNKGNIYKGKISRVEQSLEAAFVDYGKERQGFLPFKEVAESLYKGAKPKGDKLTISDVLKEGQEIIVQVEKEERGNKGAALSTYINLAGAYMILTPNNSKSHGISRQITSSERQSLKEVLKQITMPTNSGLIIRTAGSGKNLEELQWEVDYLSELWGSINTAAEQRSAPFLIYQESDIIIRTLRDYLREDTDSVIIDDLETFQNAKEFVSFVLPHYLDRIKFFDVSEHSLFNHMGVETQVRSVFNREVSLRTGATIVFDPTEALTAIDINSARATKGSDIEETAYHTNLEAAKEIAIQLQLRDIGGLVVIDFIDMSTEEHRKSVEKAMENATNSDRARIQIGTISQFGLLEMSRQRLMSSVSESVEKSCPQCHGRGTTPTIPSLSLTILRQLEDGCNASSQTQRLTIQSTVDVVTYLLNEKRDDITRLENKHEIKITLLPNPYMQFPNFSINKQKGSKKSQHKSYQGISKPQNNLSENGLDNGAEEAAINVNRPSTRVPEKKKKLSLIEKIKATLSGTKKEEPTKPQSSQQERNRNRNRNRNRNRNRNRSQNKGQNKNLKPQSKPQDKAQQKPKPEAKEKPQSKPQDKAQQKPKPEAKEIAGVDFPIKAGAIADTKD
;
A
#
# COMPACT_ATOMS: atom_id res chain seq x y z
N MET A 1 -21.45 20.34 3.86
CA MET A 1 -20.13 20.87 3.46
C MET A 1 -19.19 19.71 3.20
N ASN A 2 -18.36 19.83 2.17
CA ASN A 2 -17.39 18.85 1.72
C ASN A 2 -15.98 19.40 1.91
N HIS A 3 -15.13 18.67 2.62
CA HIS A 3 -13.78 19.11 2.96
C HIS A 3 -12.76 18.05 2.56
N ILE A 4 -11.59 18.51 2.10
CA ILE A 4 -10.38 17.70 2.04
C ILE A 4 -9.51 18.13 3.24
N LEU A 5 -9.18 17.19 4.12
CA LEU A 5 -8.29 17.44 5.25
C LEU A 5 -6.96 16.76 5.00
N ILE A 6 -5.86 17.50 5.16
CA ILE A 6 -4.50 16.99 5.03
C ILE A 6 -3.82 17.19 6.37
N ASN A 7 -3.48 16.08 7.02
CA ASN A 7 -2.74 16.01 8.26
C ASN A 7 -1.31 15.54 7.93
N ALA A 8 -0.37 16.48 7.91
CA ALA A 8 1.03 16.31 7.54
C ALA A 8 2.00 16.85 8.61
N THR A 9 1.50 17.11 9.82
CA THR A 9 2.31 17.55 10.97
C THR A 9 3.48 16.60 11.27
N HIS A 10 3.27 15.29 11.08
CA HIS A 10 4.30 14.25 11.25
C HIS A 10 4.80 13.78 9.89
N LYS A 11 6.11 13.81 9.64
CA LYS A 11 6.70 13.43 8.34
C LYS A 11 6.71 11.91 8.13
N GLU A 12 6.60 11.15 9.21
CA GLU A 12 6.54 9.69 9.21
C GLU A 12 5.24 9.15 8.63
N GLU A 13 4.15 9.93 8.73
CA GLU A 13 2.81 9.56 8.28
C GLU A 13 2.01 10.78 7.83
N ILE A 14 1.65 10.81 6.54
CA ILE A 14 0.75 11.81 5.97
C ILE A 14 -0.62 11.17 5.81
N ARG A 15 -1.65 11.80 6.39
CA ARG A 15 -3.03 11.34 6.32
C ARG A 15 -3.89 12.33 5.56
N VAL A 16 -4.67 11.84 4.60
CA VAL A 16 -5.58 12.65 3.78
C VAL A 16 -6.99 12.09 3.85
N ALA A 17 -7.92 12.90 4.36
CA ALA A 17 -9.31 12.52 4.55
C ALA A 17 -10.25 13.36 3.68
N ILE A 18 -11.24 12.70 3.06
CA ILE A 18 -12.30 13.38 2.30
C ILE A 18 -13.59 13.23 3.05
N ILE A 19 -14.16 14.37 3.43
CA ILE A 19 -15.35 14.45 4.26
C ILE A 19 -16.49 14.98 3.42
N LYS A 20 -17.64 14.31 3.48
CA LYS A 20 -18.91 14.83 2.95
C LYS A 20 -19.94 14.83 4.07
N ASN A 21 -20.51 15.98 4.38
CA ASN A 21 -21.53 16.14 5.42
C ASN A 21 -21.11 15.53 6.78
N LYS A 22 -19.90 15.86 7.25
CA LYS A 22 -19.27 15.36 8.49
C LYS A 22 -18.97 13.85 8.53
N LYS A 23 -19.20 13.13 7.43
CA LYS A 23 -18.85 11.72 7.29
C LYS A 23 -17.56 11.54 6.50
N LEU A 24 -16.67 10.69 6.99
CA LEU A 24 -15.49 10.24 6.28
C LEU A 24 -15.94 9.38 5.09
N THR A 25 -15.55 9.79 3.88
CA THR A 25 -15.90 9.08 2.63
C THR A 25 -14.69 8.48 1.95
N ASN A 26 -13.50 9.00 2.25
CA ASN A 26 -12.25 8.44 1.75
C ASN A 26 -11.11 8.74 2.72
N LEU A 27 -10.17 7.82 2.84
CA LEU A 27 -8.99 7.94 3.67
C LEU A 27 -7.80 7.38 2.88
N ASN A 28 -6.77 8.20 2.71
CA ASN A 28 -5.48 7.76 2.20
C ASN A 28 -4.42 8.05 3.26
N ILE A 29 -3.54 7.09 3.48
CA ILE A 29 -2.41 7.21 4.40
C ILE A 29 -1.16 6.79 3.63
N GLU A 30 -0.11 7.59 3.76
CA GLU A 30 1.22 7.30 3.22
C GLU A 30 2.24 7.43 4.34
N THR A 31 3.07 6.40 4.51
CA THR A 31 4.12 6.35 5.53
C THR A 31 5.49 6.39 4.86
N SER A 32 6.54 6.82 5.59
CA SER A 32 7.91 6.79 5.05
C SER A 32 8.35 5.39 4.61
N LEU A 33 7.77 4.36 5.24
CA LEU A 33 8.03 2.95 5.00
C LEU A 33 7.34 2.38 3.77
N ASN A 34 6.17 2.93 3.42
CA ASN A 34 5.34 2.44 2.34
C ASN A 34 4.92 3.58 1.42
N GLN A 35 5.93 4.16 0.75
CA GLN A 35 5.68 5.08 -0.35
C GLN A 35 5.08 4.32 -1.52
N LYS A 36 3.97 4.83 -2.06
CA LYS A 36 3.24 4.17 -3.14
C LYS A 36 4.04 4.30 -4.43
N ASN A 37 4.60 3.19 -4.89
CA ASN A 37 5.39 3.14 -6.13
C ASN A 37 4.53 3.05 -7.39
N LYS A 38 3.21 2.89 -7.27
CA LYS A 38 2.30 2.89 -8.43
C LYS A 38 2.42 4.19 -9.21
N GLY A 39 2.65 4.07 -10.52
CA GLY A 39 2.84 5.20 -11.43
C GLY A 39 4.29 5.63 -11.62
N ASN A 40 5.21 5.21 -10.74
CA ASN A 40 6.64 5.47 -10.90
C ASN A 40 7.16 4.85 -12.20
N ILE A 41 8.12 5.53 -12.80
CA ILE A 41 8.75 5.13 -14.05
C ILE A 41 10.23 4.85 -13.79
N TYR A 42 10.66 3.67 -14.18
CA TYR A 42 12.02 3.18 -13.99
C TYR A 42 12.67 2.88 -15.34
N LYS A 43 13.99 3.01 -15.39
CA LYS A 43 14.78 2.29 -16.38
C LYS A 43 15.12 0.94 -15.78
N GLY A 44 14.63 -0.13 -16.38
CA GLY A 44 14.85 -1.50 -15.94
C GLY A 44 15.67 -2.30 -16.94
N LYS A 45 16.17 -3.46 -16.51
CA LYS A 45 16.90 -4.42 -17.32
C LYS A 45 16.17 -5.75 -17.33
N ILE A 46 15.92 -6.31 -18.51
CA ILE A 46 15.32 -7.65 -18.63
C ILE A 46 16.26 -8.65 -17.96
N SER A 47 15.80 -9.29 -16.90
CA SER A 47 16.53 -10.33 -16.18
C SER A 47 16.40 -11.67 -16.90
N ARG A 48 15.17 -12.04 -17.27
CA ARG A 48 14.86 -13.27 -18.01
C ARG A 48 13.55 -13.13 -18.80
N VAL A 49 13.42 -13.91 -19.86
CA VAL A 49 12.20 -13.98 -20.68
C VAL A 49 11.58 -15.37 -20.54
N GLU A 50 10.29 -15.42 -20.18
CA GLU A 50 9.56 -16.66 -19.91
C GLU A 50 8.44 -16.86 -20.93
N GLN A 51 8.70 -17.65 -21.97
CA GLN A 51 7.77 -17.89 -23.06
C GLN A 51 6.48 -18.58 -22.61
N SER A 52 6.54 -19.50 -21.65
CA SER A 52 5.34 -20.19 -21.15
C SER A 52 4.31 -19.26 -20.50
N LEU A 53 4.78 -18.13 -19.96
CA LEU A 53 3.92 -17.10 -19.37
C LEU A 53 3.60 -15.97 -20.34
N GLU A 54 4.22 -15.97 -21.54
CA GLU A 54 4.28 -14.82 -22.45
C GLU A 54 4.61 -13.52 -21.69
N ALA A 55 5.69 -13.57 -20.90
CA ALA A 55 6.13 -12.47 -20.03
C ALA A 55 7.65 -12.39 -19.89
N ALA A 56 8.15 -11.26 -19.41
CA ALA A 56 9.54 -11.04 -19.02
C ALA A 56 9.62 -10.55 -17.58
N PHE A 57 10.72 -10.92 -16.89
CA PHE A 57 11.04 -10.40 -15.58
C PHE A 57 12.05 -9.27 -15.72
N VAL A 58 11.79 -8.14 -15.06
CA VAL A 58 12.58 -6.91 -15.17
C VAL A 58 13.20 -6.59 -13.82
N ASP A 59 14.52 -6.40 -13.79
CA ASP A 59 15.21 -5.78 -12.68
C ASP A 59 15.11 -4.26 -12.84
N TYR A 60 14.41 -3.61 -11.91
CA TYR A 60 14.16 -2.17 -11.90
C TYR A 60 14.71 -1.51 -10.63
N GLY A 61 15.60 -2.19 -9.90
CA GLY A 61 16.27 -1.67 -8.70
C GLY A 61 15.61 -2.03 -7.37
N LYS A 62 14.49 -2.77 -7.38
CA LYS A 62 13.83 -3.29 -6.18
C LYS A 62 14.29 -4.70 -5.84
N GLU A 63 14.08 -5.12 -4.59
CA GLU A 63 14.44 -6.46 -4.12
C GLU A 63 13.82 -7.58 -4.96
N ARG A 64 12.60 -7.34 -5.47
CA ARG A 64 11.88 -8.30 -6.31
C ARG A 64 11.81 -7.80 -7.74
N GLN A 65 11.98 -8.73 -8.67
CA GLN A 65 11.84 -8.45 -10.10
C GLN A 65 10.38 -8.15 -10.44
N GLY A 66 10.17 -7.16 -11.30
CA GLY A 66 8.86 -6.83 -11.83
C GLY A 66 8.45 -7.80 -12.93
N PHE A 67 7.14 -7.96 -13.12
CA PHE A 67 6.52 -8.84 -14.11
C PHE A 67 5.97 -8.00 -15.27
N LEU A 68 6.52 -8.17 -16.47
CA LEU A 68 6.12 -7.48 -17.69
C LEU A 68 5.48 -8.49 -18.68
N PRO A 69 4.13 -8.55 -18.78
CA PRO A 69 3.46 -9.42 -19.74
C PRO A 69 3.59 -8.87 -21.17
N PHE A 70 3.54 -9.76 -22.17
CA PHE A 70 3.69 -9.39 -23.59
C PHE A 70 2.65 -8.37 -24.07
N LYS A 71 1.43 -8.43 -23.53
CA LYS A 71 0.34 -7.48 -23.84
C LYS A 71 0.67 -6.04 -23.44
N GLU A 72 1.59 -5.85 -22.50
CA GLU A 72 2.02 -4.56 -21.97
C GLU A 72 3.36 -4.10 -22.56
N VAL A 73 3.84 -4.78 -23.62
CA VAL A 73 5.02 -4.40 -24.40
C VAL A 73 4.58 -3.49 -25.56
N ALA A 74 5.18 -2.30 -25.63
CA ALA A 74 4.86 -1.27 -26.61
C ALA A 74 5.29 -1.69 -28.01
N GLU A 75 4.48 -1.34 -29.01
CA GLU A 75 4.72 -1.75 -30.40
C GLU A 75 6.07 -1.28 -30.94
N SER A 76 6.56 -0.13 -30.46
CA SER A 76 7.88 0.41 -30.82
C SER A 76 9.02 -0.56 -30.51
N LEU A 77 8.89 -1.42 -29.50
CA LEU A 77 9.93 -2.38 -29.10
C LEU A 77 9.99 -3.61 -30.00
N TYR A 78 8.93 -3.90 -30.77
CA TYR A 78 8.90 -5.03 -31.71
C TYR A 78 8.67 -4.64 -33.17
N LYS A 79 8.73 -3.35 -33.50
CA LYS A 79 8.76 -2.91 -34.90
C LYS A 79 9.96 -3.55 -35.61
N GLY A 80 9.68 -4.49 -36.52
CA GLY A 80 10.69 -5.23 -37.28
C GLY A 80 11.06 -6.61 -36.71
N ALA A 81 10.47 -7.03 -35.58
CA ALA A 81 10.62 -8.39 -35.08
C ALA A 81 9.93 -9.38 -36.03
N LYS A 82 10.64 -10.45 -36.40
CA LYS A 82 10.09 -11.53 -37.23
C LYS A 82 9.70 -12.69 -36.33
N PRO A 83 8.47 -13.22 -36.45
CA PRO A 83 8.07 -14.38 -35.66
C PRO A 83 8.90 -15.59 -36.11
N LYS A 84 9.40 -16.37 -35.14
CA LYS A 84 10.07 -17.64 -35.42
C LYS A 84 9.08 -18.79 -35.66
N GLY A 85 7.79 -18.58 -35.39
CA GLY A 85 6.69 -19.53 -35.60
C GLY A 85 5.42 -18.84 -36.11
N ASP A 86 4.25 -19.44 -35.86
CA ASP A 86 2.96 -18.97 -36.39
C ASP A 86 2.49 -17.62 -35.81
N LYS A 87 2.98 -17.26 -34.62
CA LYS A 87 2.65 -16.01 -33.92
C LYS A 87 3.91 -15.40 -33.33
N LEU A 88 3.91 -14.08 -33.23
CA LEU A 88 4.97 -13.34 -32.54
C LEU A 88 4.90 -13.64 -31.04
N THR A 89 6.01 -14.07 -30.46
CA THR A 89 6.12 -14.37 -29.03
C THR A 89 7.00 -13.34 -28.34
N ILE A 90 6.90 -13.23 -27.02
CA ILE A 90 7.76 -12.30 -26.27
C ILE A 90 9.27 -12.57 -26.46
N SER A 91 9.67 -13.83 -26.66
CA SER A 91 11.05 -14.23 -26.92
C SER A 91 11.60 -13.76 -28.28
N ASP A 92 10.71 -13.42 -29.21
CA ASP A 92 11.09 -12.83 -30.50
C ASP A 92 11.35 -11.31 -30.37
N VAL A 93 10.82 -10.70 -29.32
CA VAL A 93 10.78 -9.24 -29.13
C VAL A 93 11.81 -8.77 -28.10
N LEU A 94 11.87 -9.41 -26.94
CA LEU A 94 12.70 -9.01 -25.82
C LEU A 94 13.88 -9.97 -25.65
N LYS A 95 15.02 -9.43 -25.20
CA LYS A 95 16.23 -10.20 -24.91
C LYS A 95 16.69 -9.97 -23.48
N GLU A 96 17.30 -10.98 -22.89
CA GLU A 96 17.96 -10.84 -21.59
C GLU A 96 19.05 -9.77 -21.66
N GLY A 97 19.10 -8.95 -20.62
CA GLY A 97 20.01 -7.81 -20.51
C GLY A 97 19.59 -6.55 -21.25
N GLN A 98 18.49 -6.57 -22.01
CA GLN A 98 17.96 -5.38 -22.68
C GLN A 98 17.47 -4.34 -21.65
N GLU A 99 17.86 -3.08 -21.82
CA GLU A 99 17.34 -1.97 -21.02
C GLU A 99 16.03 -1.45 -21.61
N ILE A 100 15.03 -1.21 -20.76
CA ILE A 100 13.71 -0.71 -21.16
C ILE A 100 13.16 0.28 -20.12
N ILE A 101 12.33 1.21 -20.58
CA ILE A 101 11.54 2.08 -19.69
C ILE A 101 10.27 1.33 -19.30
N VAL A 102 9.99 1.25 -18.01
CA VAL A 102 8.82 0.57 -17.46
C VAL A 102 8.13 1.45 -16.44
N GLN A 103 6.80 1.41 -16.42
CA GLN A 103 5.96 2.01 -15.39
C GLN A 103 5.36 0.94 -14.51
N VAL A 104 5.30 1.20 -13.20
CA VAL A 104 4.61 0.34 -12.24
C VAL A 104 3.10 0.53 -12.39
N GLU A 105 2.41 -0.47 -12.94
CA GLU A 105 0.95 -0.49 -13.07
C GLU A 105 0.28 -0.96 -11.76
N LYS A 106 0.86 -2.00 -11.15
CA LYS A 106 0.41 -2.56 -9.87
C LYS A 106 1.61 -2.81 -8.98
N GLU A 107 1.47 -2.48 -7.70
CA GLU A 107 2.51 -2.63 -6.70
C GLU A 107 2.82 -4.10 -6.39
N GLU A 108 3.95 -4.32 -5.73
CA GLU A 108 4.33 -5.65 -5.24
C GLU A 108 3.30 -6.15 -4.24
N ARG A 109 3.00 -7.44 -4.28
CA ARG A 109 1.99 -8.03 -3.39
C ARG A 109 2.40 -9.41 -2.91
N GLY A 110 2.46 -9.58 -1.59
CA GLY A 110 2.70 -10.89 -0.97
C GLY A 110 4.07 -11.42 -1.38
N ASN A 111 4.10 -12.38 -2.32
CA ASN A 111 5.32 -12.92 -2.93
C ASN A 111 5.48 -12.57 -4.43
N LYS A 112 4.55 -11.80 -5.00
CA LYS A 112 4.55 -11.40 -6.41
C LYS A 112 5.23 -10.03 -6.54
N GLY A 113 6.15 -9.92 -7.49
CA GLY A 113 6.72 -8.64 -7.89
C GLY A 113 5.69 -7.72 -8.54
N ALA A 114 6.05 -6.45 -8.71
CA ALA A 114 5.19 -5.43 -9.29
C ALA A 114 4.79 -5.79 -10.72
N ALA A 115 3.55 -5.48 -11.12
CA ALA A 115 3.16 -5.57 -12.52
C ALA A 115 3.64 -4.32 -13.25
N LEU A 116 4.37 -4.53 -14.34
CA LEU A 116 4.99 -3.47 -15.13
C LEU A 116 4.33 -3.35 -16.50
N SER A 117 4.33 -2.13 -17.03
CA SER A 117 3.97 -1.86 -18.42
C SER A 117 5.01 -0.97 -19.07
N THR A 118 5.24 -1.18 -20.36
CA THR A 118 6.03 -0.23 -21.16
C THR A 118 5.13 0.85 -21.76
N TYR A 119 3.80 0.72 -21.70
CA TYR A 119 2.87 1.80 -22.02
C TYR A 119 2.84 2.79 -20.88
N ILE A 120 3.46 3.95 -21.09
CA ILE A 120 3.61 4.97 -20.05
C ILE A 120 2.33 5.80 -20.01
N ASN A 121 1.76 5.98 -18.83
CA ASN A 121 0.59 6.83 -18.59
C ASN A 121 0.99 7.99 -17.68
N LEU A 122 0.92 9.21 -18.21
CA LEU A 122 1.20 10.44 -17.48
C LEU A 122 -0.12 11.12 -17.10
N ALA A 123 -0.42 11.15 -15.81
CA ALA A 123 -1.71 11.61 -15.30
C ALA A 123 -1.70 13.10 -14.96
N GLY A 124 -2.43 13.89 -15.75
CA GLY A 124 -2.78 15.27 -15.46
C GLY A 124 -4.05 15.42 -14.60
N ALA A 125 -4.43 16.66 -14.33
CA ALA A 125 -5.67 17.02 -13.66
C ALA A 125 -6.90 16.72 -14.53
N TYR A 126 -6.85 17.02 -15.83
CA TYR A 126 -8.00 16.89 -16.74
C TYR A 126 -7.90 15.66 -17.64
N MET A 127 -6.70 15.17 -17.94
CA MET A 127 -6.49 14.04 -18.84
C MET A 127 -5.37 13.09 -18.39
N ILE A 128 -5.23 11.98 -19.10
CA ILE A 128 -4.09 11.07 -19.05
C ILE A 128 -3.52 11.00 -20.45
N LEU A 129 -2.23 11.35 -20.59
CA LEU A 129 -1.48 11.22 -21.84
C LEU A 129 -0.76 9.87 -21.85
N THR A 130 -0.94 9.10 -22.91
CA THR A 130 -0.19 7.86 -23.16
C THR A 130 0.74 8.07 -24.36
N PRO A 131 1.96 8.61 -24.17
CA PRO A 131 2.76 9.14 -25.28
C PRO A 131 3.27 8.09 -26.27
N ASN A 132 3.25 6.80 -25.90
CA ASN A 132 3.75 5.71 -26.74
C ASN A 132 2.66 4.69 -27.13
N ASN A 133 1.38 5.06 -27.04
CA ASN A 133 0.25 4.24 -27.47
C ASN A 133 -0.86 5.06 -28.14
N SER A 134 -0.83 5.12 -29.47
CA SER A 134 -1.87 5.78 -30.27
C SER A 134 -3.25 5.11 -30.21
N LYS A 135 -3.38 3.90 -29.66
CA LYS A 135 -4.67 3.22 -29.52
C LYS A 135 -5.42 3.65 -28.26
N SER A 136 -4.73 4.28 -27.30
CA SER A 136 -5.29 4.70 -26.02
C SER A 136 -6.05 6.02 -26.14
N HIS A 137 -7.23 6.02 -26.76
CA HIS A 137 -8.09 7.20 -26.86
C HIS A 137 -9.43 6.97 -26.15
N GLY A 138 -9.86 7.91 -25.30
CA GLY A 138 -11.10 7.74 -24.57
C GLY A 138 -11.60 8.96 -23.80
N ILE A 139 -12.85 8.87 -23.35
CA ILE A 139 -13.49 9.81 -22.43
C ILE A 139 -13.99 9.01 -21.23
N SER A 140 -13.79 9.53 -20.02
CA SER A 140 -14.24 8.93 -18.75
C SER A 140 -15.68 8.44 -18.83
N ARG A 141 -15.94 7.25 -18.26
CA ARG A 141 -17.28 6.63 -18.20
C ARG A 141 -18.28 7.41 -17.36
N GLN A 142 -17.79 8.25 -16.45
CA GLN A 142 -18.61 9.05 -15.54
C GLN A 142 -19.15 10.35 -16.18
N ILE A 143 -18.68 10.71 -17.38
CA ILE A 143 -19.15 11.90 -18.09
C ILE A 143 -20.44 11.58 -18.84
N THR A 144 -21.42 12.49 -18.73
CA THR A 144 -22.75 12.36 -19.35
C THR A 144 -22.68 12.34 -20.88
N SER A 145 -23.72 11.79 -21.52
CA SER A 145 -23.77 11.64 -22.99
C SER A 145 -23.73 12.97 -23.74
N SER A 146 -24.35 14.02 -23.21
CA SER A 146 -24.36 15.37 -23.82
C SER A 146 -22.97 16.01 -23.78
N GLU A 147 -22.29 15.97 -22.63
CA GLU A 147 -20.93 16.49 -22.46
C GLU A 147 -19.89 15.70 -23.27
N ARG A 148 -20.11 14.40 -23.46
CA ARG A 148 -19.24 13.58 -24.32
C ARG A 148 -19.22 14.07 -25.76
N GLN A 149 -20.35 14.54 -26.29
CA GLN A 149 -20.42 14.99 -27.67
C GLN A 149 -19.65 16.30 -27.87
N SER A 150 -19.76 17.24 -26.93
CA SER A 150 -18.99 18.49 -26.98
C SER A 150 -17.49 18.24 -26.83
N LEU A 151 -17.09 17.36 -25.90
CA LEU A 151 -15.68 16.98 -25.71
C LEU A 151 -15.08 16.30 -26.95
N LYS A 152 -15.86 15.48 -27.67
CA LYS A 152 -15.39 14.87 -28.93
C LYS A 152 -15.05 15.91 -30.00
N GLU A 153 -15.79 17.01 -30.08
CA GLU A 153 -15.50 18.09 -31.03
C GLU A 153 -14.27 18.91 -30.63
N VAL A 154 -14.04 19.10 -29.33
CA VAL A 154 -12.82 19.75 -28.82
C VAL A 154 -11.60 18.86 -29.04
N LEU A 155 -11.72 17.55 -28.80
CA LEU A 155 -10.64 16.57 -28.99
C LEU A 155 -10.07 16.56 -30.42
N LYS A 156 -10.91 16.79 -31.44
CA LYS A 156 -10.45 16.86 -32.84
C LYS A 156 -9.54 18.07 -33.12
N GLN A 157 -9.64 19.11 -32.30
CA GLN A 157 -8.89 20.36 -32.45
C GLN A 157 -7.58 20.36 -31.65
N ILE A 158 -7.42 19.40 -30.73
CA ILE A 158 -6.20 19.27 -29.92
C ILE A 158 -5.08 18.75 -30.81
N THR A 159 -3.94 19.43 -30.76
CA THR A 159 -2.71 19.01 -31.42
C THR A 159 -2.05 17.93 -30.57
N MET A 160 -2.10 16.70 -31.07
CA MET A 160 -1.56 15.52 -30.39
C MET A 160 -0.11 15.22 -30.81
N PRO A 161 0.78 14.84 -29.87
CA PRO A 161 2.11 14.36 -30.21
C PRO A 161 2.06 13.05 -31.00
N THR A 162 3.10 12.77 -31.79
CA THR A 162 3.15 11.59 -32.66
C THR A 162 3.05 10.29 -31.85
N ASN A 163 2.24 9.35 -32.33
CA ASN A 163 2.02 8.04 -31.71
C ASN A 163 1.51 8.08 -30.25
N SER A 164 0.86 9.18 -29.85
CA SER A 164 0.31 9.35 -28.51
C SER A 164 -1.19 9.08 -28.46
N GLY A 165 -1.66 8.64 -27.30
CA GLY A 165 -3.07 8.49 -26.95
C GLY A 165 -3.49 9.45 -25.85
N LEU A 166 -4.78 9.73 -25.74
CA LEU A 166 -5.36 10.61 -24.74
C LEU A 166 -6.66 10.08 -24.12
N ILE A 167 -6.73 10.10 -22.79
CA ILE A 167 -7.95 9.80 -22.05
C ILE A 167 -8.40 11.02 -21.24
N ILE A 168 -9.57 11.60 -21.56
CA ILE A 168 -10.16 12.70 -20.78
C ILE A 168 -10.75 12.14 -19.46
N ARG A 169 -10.34 12.72 -18.34
CA ARG A 169 -10.84 12.42 -16.99
C ARG A 169 -12.13 13.19 -16.72
N THR A 170 -12.88 12.80 -15.69
CA THR A 170 -14.13 13.46 -15.28
C THR A 170 -13.94 14.97 -15.02
N ALA A 171 -12.79 15.37 -14.48
CA ALA A 171 -12.45 16.78 -14.25
C ALA A 171 -12.20 17.61 -15.52
N GLY A 172 -11.95 16.94 -16.65
CA GLY A 172 -11.81 17.59 -17.95
C GLY A 172 -13.15 17.97 -18.59
N SER A 173 -14.28 17.57 -18.01
CA SER A 173 -15.59 18.01 -18.48
C SER A 173 -15.75 19.52 -18.32
N GLY A 174 -16.29 20.20 -19.34
CA GLY A 174 -16.50 21.65 -19.33
C GLY A 174 -15.24 22.52 -19.51
N LYS A 175 -14.07 21.91 -19.75
CA LYS A 175 -12.81 22.60 -20.05
C LYS A 175 -12.76 23.05 -21.51
N ASN A 176 -12.12 24.20 -21.74
CA ASN A 176 -11.97 24.73 -23.10
C ASN A 176 -10.75 24.11 -23.81
N LEU A 177 -10.62 24.39 -25.12
CA LEU A 177 -9.51 23.88 -25.93
C LEU A 177 -8.13 24.32 -25.40
N GLU A 178 -8.00 25.57 -24.96
CA GLU A 178 -6.73 26.13 -24.47
C GLU A 178 -6.25 25.43 -23.18
N GLU A 179 -7.15 25.20 -22.23
CA GLU A 179 -6.87 24.49 -20.97
C GLU A 179 -6.43 23.05 -21.24
N LEU A 180 -7.11 22.37 -22.18
CA LEU A 180 -6.78 21.00 -22.54
C LEU A 180 -5.47 20.91 -23.33
N GLN A 181 -5.25 21.79 -24.31
CA GLN A 181 -4.01 21.83 -25.09
C GLN A 181 -2.80 22.10 -24.19
N TRP A 182 -2.92 23.06 -23.27
CA TRP A 182 -1.86 23.37 -22.31
C TRP A 182 -1.44 22.13 -21.50
N GLU A 183 -2.40 21.29 -21.07
CA GLU A 183 -2.07 20.08 -20.32
C GLU A 183 -1.43 19.01 -21.20
N VAL A 184 -1.84 18.88 -22.47
CA VAL A 184 -1.16 18.02 -23.46
C VAL A 184 0.30 18.44 -23.63
N ASP A 185 0.54 19.74 -23.81
CA ASP A 185 1.88 20.29 -24.04
C ASP A 185 2.79 20.03 -22.82
N TYR A 186 2.29 20.29 -21.61
CA TYR A 186 2.99 20.00 -20.36
C TYR A 186 3.33 18.52 -20.21
N LEU A 187 2.37 17.61 -20.41
CA LEU A 187 2.62 16.17 -20.29
C LEU A 187 3.58 15.67 -21.37
N SER A 188 3.61 16.32 -22.54
CA SER A 188 4.56 16.02 -23.62
C SER A 188 5.98 16.47 -23.28
N GLU A 189 6.14 17.63 -22.65
CA GLU A 189 7.43 18.12 -22.13
C GLU A 189 7.98 17.18 -21.05
N LEU A 190 7.11 16.73 -20.12
CA LEU A 190 7.46 15.74 -19.11
C LEU A 190 7.94 14.44 -19.76
N TRP A 191 7.25 13.95 -20.80
CA TRP A 191 7.68 12.78 -21.54
C TRP A 191 9.05 12.96 -22.22
N GLY A 192 9.31 14.12 -22.82
CA GLY A 192 10.62 14.47 -23.38
C GLY A 192 11.73 14.43 -22.33
N SER A 193 11.45 14.95 -21.13
CA SER A 193 12.37 14.92 -19.99
C SER A 193 12.67 13.48 -19.54
N ILE A 194 11.64 12.63 -19.45
CA ILE A 194 11.76 11.20 -19.10
C ILE A 194 12.68 10.47 -20.07
N ASN A 195 12.50 10.65 -21.39
CA ASN A 195 13.37 10.02 -22.38
C ASN A 195 14.82 10.51 -22.28
N THR A 196 15.01 11.82 -22.10
CA THR A 196 16.34 12.42 -21.96
C THR A 196 17.07 11.85 -20.74
N ALA A 197 16.40 11.75 -19.58
CA ALA A 197 16.98 11.16 -18.39
C ALA A 197 17.28 9.66 -18.55
N ALA A 198 16.41 8.93 -19.25
CA ALA A 198 16.60 7.51 -19.54
C ALA A 198 17.83 7.25 -20.43
N GLU A 199 18.17 8.16 -21.34
CA GLU A 199 19.36 8.04 -22.19
C GLU A 199 20.67 8.35 -21.43
N GLN A 200 20.62 9.23 -20.44
CA GLN A 200 21.81 9.72 -19.72
C GLN A 200 22.38 8.75 -18.67
N ARG A 201 21.57 7.83 -18.15
CA ARG A 201 21.97 6.89 -17.07
C ARG A 201 21.70 5.44 -17.47
N SER A 202 22.55 4.51 -17.02
CA SER A 202 22.36 3.06 -17.22
C SER A 202 21.36 2.47 -16.22
N ALA A 203 20.64 1.42 -16.62
CA ALA A 203 19.71 0.73 -15.72
C ALA A 203 20.44 -0.07 -14.61
N PRO A 204 19.80 -0.34 -13.45
CA PRO A 204 18.47 0.10 -13.05
C PRO A 204 18.46 1.41 -12.24
N PHE A 205 17.47 2.29 -12.46
CA PHE A 205 17.23 3.47 -11.61
C PHE A 205 15.81 4.06 -11.78
N LEU A 206 15.38 4.85 -10.80
CA LEU A 206 14.13 5.61 -10.80
C LEU A 206 14.26 6.86 -11.71
N ILE A 207 13.49 6.91 -12.80
CA ILE A 207 13.48 8.06 -13.72
C ILE A 207 12.55 9.15 -13.18
N TYR A 208 11.31 8.77 -12.87
CA TYR A 208 10.26 9.68 -12.45
C TYR A 208 9.47 9.06 -11.29
N GLN A 209 9.29 9.84 -10.23
CA GLN A 209 8.46 9.50 -9.09
C GLN A 209 7.10 10.17 -9.23
N GLU A 210 6.03 9.36 -9.21
CA GLU A 210 4.66 9.88 -9.26
C GLU A 210 4.40 10.83 -8.08
N SER A 211 3.50 11.79 -8.29
CA SER A 211 3.23 12.82 -7.29
C SER A 211 2.80 12.24 -5.94
N ASP A 212 3.22 12.94 -4.87
CA ASP A 212 2.88 12.60 -3.48
C ASP A 212 1.36 12.51 -3.25
N ILE A 213 0.96 11.90 -2.14
CA ILE A 213 -0.45 11.76 -1.75
C ILE A 213 -1.24 13.08 -1.76
N ILE A 214 -0.60 14.22 -1.47
CA ILE A 214 -1.24 15.54 -1.38
C ILE A 214 -1.60 16.02 -2.79
N ILE A 215 -0.62 16.13 -3.68
CA ILE A 215 -0.80 16.54 -5.07
C ILE A 215 -1.74 15.58 -5.80
N ARG A 216 -1.58 14.27 -5.58
CA ARG A 216 -2.48 13.24 -6.10
C ARG A 216 -3.91 13.45 -5.62
N THR A 217 -4.12 13.78 -4.35
CA THR A 217 -5.46 14.06 -3.82
C THR A 217 -6.04 15.32 -4.44
N LEU A 218 -5.28 16.42 -4.53
CA LEU A 218 -5.75 17.66 -5.14
C LEU A 218 -6.14 17.44 -6.60
N ARG A 219 -5.29 16.76 -7.38
CA ARG A 219 -5.56 16.37 -8.78
C ARG A 219 -6.84 15.55 -8.91
N ASP A 220 -7.02 14.55 -8.04
CA ASP A 220 -8.05 13.53 -8.22
C ASP A 220 -9.39 13.85 -7.52
N TYR A 221 -9.41 14.77 -6.55
CA TYR A 221 -10.58 15.06 -5.71
C TYR A 221 -10.94 16.53 -5.56
N LEU A 222 -10.07 17.49 -5.86
CA LEU A 222 -10.44 18.91 -5.82
C LEU A 222 -11.40 19.23 -6.97
N ARG A 223 -12.66 19.46 -6.65
CA ARG A 223 -13.76 19.67 -7.60
C ARG A 223 -14.65 20.82 -7.15
N GLU A 224 -15.60 21.23 -8.01
CA GLU A 224 -16.53 22.31 -7.71
C GLU A 224 -17.34 22.08 -6.43
N ASP A 225 -17.65 20.83 -6.10
CA ASP A 225 -18.38 20.42 -4.88
C ASP A 225 -17.52 20.44 -3.60
N THR A 226 -16.23 20.76 -3.68
CA THR A 226 -15.31 20.82 -2.52
C THR A 226 -15.31 22.21 -1.90
N ASP A 227 -15.80 22.39 -0.68
CA ASP A 227 -15.91 23.72 -0.05
C ASP A 227 -14.55 24.26 0.41
N SER A 228 -13.69 23.40 0.97
CA SER A 228 -12.35 23.79 1.39
C SER A 228 -11.37 22.63 1.44
N VAL A 229 -10.09 22.94 1.23
CA VAL A 229 -8.96 22.07 1.54
C VAL A 229 -8.27 22.67 2.77
N ILE A 230 -8.14 21.90 3.84
CA ILE A 230 -7.57 22.36 5.11
C ILE A 230 -6.30 21.56 5.39
N ILE A 231 -5.19 22.28 5.58
CA ILE A 231 -3.84 21.71 5.70
C ILE A 231 -3.21 22.21 7.00
N ASP A 232 -2.64 21.31 7.79
CA ASP A 232 -2.10 21.61 9.13
C ASP A 232 -0.58 21.84 9.19
N ASP A 233 0.14 21.61 8.09
CA ASP A 233 1.57 21.89 7.95
C ASP A 233 1.84 23.03 6.95
N LEU A 234 2.76 23.93 7.33
CA LEU A 234 3.02 25.17 6.58
C LEU A 234 3.76 24.89 5.26
N GLU A 235 4.75 24.00 5.28
CA GLU A 235 5.52 23.60 4.10
C GLU A 235 4.58 22.95 3.07
N THR A 236 3.77 22.01 3.54
CA THR A 236 2.72 21.33 2.76
C THR A 236 1.69 22.31 2.20
N PHE A 237 1.23 23.27 3.02
CA PHE A 237 0.28 24.28 2.59
C PHE A 237 0.82 25.15 1.44
N GLN A 238 2.08 25.59 1.54
CA GLN A 238 2.72 26.39 0.49
C GLN A 238 2.85 25.58 -0.80
N ASN A 239 3.33 24.33 -0.72
CA ASN A 239 3.45 23.43 -1.85
C ASN A 239 2.11 23.16 -2.55
N ALA A 240 1.06 22.89 -1.77
CA ALA A 240 -0.29 22.70 -2.28
C ALA A 240 -0.84 23.96 -2.97
N LYS A 241 -0.64 25.14 -2.36
CA LYS A 241 -1.10 26.42 -2.92
C LYS A 241 -0.39 26.74 -4.23
N GLU A 242 0.91 26.48 -4.30
CA GLU A 242 1.70 26.64 -5.51
C GLU A 242 1.16 25.73 -6.62
N PHE A 243 1.02 24.43 -6.38
CA PHE A 243 0.45 23.49 -7.36
C PHE A 243 -0.93 23.93 -7.87
N VAL A 244 -1.84 24.28 -6.95
CA VAL A 244 -3.19 24.74 -7.30
C VAL A 244 -3.13 26.04 -8.10
N SER A 245 -2.19 26.95 -7.81
CA SER A 245 -2.05 28.19 -8.58
C SER A 245 -1.68 27.96 -10.05
N PHE A 246 -0.88 26.93 -10.33
CA PHE A 246 -0.46 26.57 -11.68
C PHE A 246 -1.53 25.76 -12.42
N VAL A 247 -2.11 24.75 -11.78
CA VAL A 247 -2.96 23.73 -12.45
C VAL A 247 -4.46 24.01 -12.28
N LEU A 248 -4.87 24.55 -11.15
CA LEU A 248 -6.28 24.70 -10.75
C LEU A 248 -6.56 26.09 -10.14
N PRO A 249 -6.22 27.19 -10.83
CA PRO A 249 -6.20 28.53 -10.23
C PRO A 249 -7.54 28.99 -9.66
N HIS A 250 -8.65 28.48 -10.21
CA HIS A 250 -10.02 28.79 -9.77
C HIS A 250 -10.38 28.26 -8.37
N TYR A 251 -9.56 27.37 -7.79
CA TYR A 251 -9.78 26.79 -6.46
C TYR A 251 -8.80 27.31 -5.39
N LEU A 252 -7.98 28.31 -5.72
CA LEU A 252 -6.92 28.80 -4.84
C LEU A 252 -7.46 29.35 -3.51
N ASP A 253 -8.62 29.99 -3.54
CA ASP A 253 -9.35 30.53 -2.38
C ASP A 253 -9.87 29.44 -1.42
N ARG A 254 -9.97 28.20 -1.89
CA ARG A 254 -10.43 27.06 -1.10
C ARG A 254 -9.33 26.44 -0.25
N ILE A 255 -8.06 26.75 -0.53
CA ILE A 255 -6.90 26.21 0.19
C ILE A 255 -6.66 27.03 1.46
N LYS A 256 -6.84 26.41 2.62
CA LYS A 256 -6.76 27.05 3.93
C LYS A 256 -5.71 26.37 4.80
N PHE A 257 -4.95 27.18 5.54
CA PHE A 257 -4.04 26.71 6.57
C PHE A 257 -4.78 26.57 7.90
N PHE A 258 -4.46 25.54 8.66
CA PHE A 258 -4.97 25.29 9.99
C PHE A 258 -3.83 25.31 11.00
N ASP A 259 -3.94 26.14 12.03
CA ASP A 259 -2.97 26.20 13.11
C ASP A 259 -3.25 25.07 14.12
N VAL A 260 -2.22 24.26 14.39
CA VAL A 260 -2.28 23.07 15.24
C VAL A 260 -2.00 23.39 16.71
N SER A 261 -1.85 24.67 17.06
CA SER A 261 -1.44 25.12 18.40
C SER A 261 -2.35 24.64 19.54
N GLU A 262 -3.67 24.54 19.32
CA GLU A 262 -4.63 24.10 20.35
C GLU A 262 -5.11 22.65 20.18
N HIS A 263 -5.41 22.24 18.95
CA HIS A 263 -6.02 20.94 18.65
C HIS A 263 -5.45 20.39 17.34
N SER A 264 -5.37 19.06 17.19
CA SER A 264 -5.06 18.45 15.90
C SER A 264 -6.21 18.65 14.90
N LEU A 265 -5.88 18.74 13.60
CA LEU A 265 -6.86 18.99 12.54
C LEU A 265 -8.03 17.99 12.56
N PHE A 266 -7.72 16.69 12.65
CA PHE A 266 -8.75 15.65 12.60
C PHE A 266 -9.63 15.62 13.86
N ASN A 267 -9.08 15.97 15.03
CA ASN A 267 -9.86 16.11 16.25
C ASN A 267 -10.78 17.32 16.19
N HIS A 268 -10.26 18.48 15.77
CA HIS A 268 -11.06 19.70 15.59
C HIS A 268 -12.22 19.48 14.60
N MET A 269 -11.98 18.71 13.54
CA MET A 269 -13.01 18.36 12.54
C MET A 269 -13.92 17.18 12.95
N GLY A 270 -13.68 16.54 14.10
CA GLY A 270 -14.49 15.43 14.62
C GLY A 270 -14.39 14.13 13.79
N VAL A 271 -13.26 13.92 13.12
CA VAL A 271 -13.07 12.80 12.17
C VAL A 271 -12.09 11.75 12.66
N GLU A 272 -11.26 12.06 13.67
CA GLU A 272 -10.28 11.10 14.22
C GLU A 272 -10.92 9.77 14.65
N THR A 273 -12.10 9.79 15.29
CA THR A 273 -12.82 8.56 15.68
C THR A 273 -13.21 7.70 14.48
N GLN A 274 -13.60 8.32 13.36
CA GLN A 274 -13.95 7.62 12.12
C GLN A 274 -12.69 7.09 11.42
N VAL A 275 -11.57 7.80 11.50
CA VAL A 275 -10.27 7.32 10.98
C VAL A 275 -9.81 6.11 11.79
N ARG A 276 -9.89 6.17 13.12
CA ARG A 276 -9.51 5.05 13.99
C ARG A 276 -10.36 3.80 13.73
N SER A 277 -11.65 3.95 13.41
CA SER A 277 -12.52 2.79 13.15
C SER A 277 -12.12 2.01 11.88
N VAL A 278 -11.38 2.61 10.94
CA VAL A 278 -10.86 1.93 9.74
C VAL A 278 -9.87 0.82 10.11
N PHE A 279 -9.12 0.98 11.20
CA PHE A 279 -8.13 0.00 11.67
C PHE A 279 -8.72 -1.05 12.61
N ASN A 280 -9.89 -0.79 13.17
CA ASN A 280 -10.50 -1.72 14.11
C ASN A 280 -11.00 -2.97 13.36
N ARG A 281 -10.80 -4.15 13.94
CA ARG A 281 -11.44 -5.38 13.47
C ARG A 281 -12.96 -5.27 13.50
N GLU A 282 -13.51 -4.56 14.49
CA GLU A 282 -14.95 -4.41 14.72
C GLU A 282 -15.42 -2.97 14.52
N VAL A 283 -16.57 -2.81 13.87
CA VAL A 283 -17.23 -1.52 13.63
C VAL A 283 -18.64 -1.56 14.24
N SER A 284 -18.91 -0.65 15.17
CA SER A 284 -20.22 -0.54 15.79
C SER A 284 -21.21 0.25 14.92
N LEU A 285 -22.41 -0.28 14.79
CA LEU A 285 -23.56 0.34 14.13
C LEU A 285 -24.37 1.17 15.13
N ARG A 286 -25.25 2.04 14.61
CA ARG A 286 -26.11 2.90 15.44
C ARG A 286 -27.17 2.10 16.18
N THR A 287 -27.63 1.01 15.58
CA THR A 287 -28.48 -0.02 16.18
C THR A 287 -27.82 -0.74 17.36
N GLY A 288 -26.50 -0.60 17.54
CA GLY A 288 -25.73 -1.30 18.57
C GLY A 288 -25.15 -2.64 18.12
N ALA A 289 -25.53 -3.11 16.93
CA ALA A 289 -24.89 -4.26 16.27
C ALA A 289 -23.42 -3.96 15.92
N THR A 290 -22.64 -5.00 15.67
CA THR A 290 -21.21 -4.88 15.34
C THR A 290 -20.89 -5.68 14.10
N ILE A 291 -20.19 -5.06 13.15
CA ILE A 291 -19.66 -5.71 11.96
C ILE A 291 -18.22 -6.09 12.25
N VAL A 292 -17.85 -7.32 11.92
CA VAL A 292 -16.51 -7.88 12.11
C VAL A 292 -15.87 -8.12 10.75
N PHE A 293 -14.65 -7.63 10.56
CA PHE A 293 -13.88 -7.81 9.32
C PHE A 293 -12.69 -8.74 9.56
N ASP A 294 -12.69 -9.91 8.92
CA ASP A 294 -11.63 -10.91 9.03
C ASP A 294 -10.96 -11.16 7.65
N PRO A 295 -9.80 -10.52 7.38
CA PRO A 295 -9.04 -10.77 6.18
C PRO A 295 -8.33 -12.13 6.25
N THR A 296 -8.44 -12.92 5.19
CA THR A 296 -7.73 -14.20 5.00
C THR A 296 -6.76 -14.11 3.82
N GLU A 297 -6.07 -15.21 3.50
CA GLU A 297 -5.17 -15.27 2.33
C GLU A 297 -5.92 -15.04 1.00
N ALA A 298 -7.10 -15.62 0.86
CA ALA A 298 -7.84 -15.65 -0.41
C ALA A 298 -8.98 -14.62 -0.47
N LEU A 299 -9.67 -14.39 0.64
CA LEU A 299 -10.88 -13.56 0.71
C LEU A 299 -10.97 -12.77 2.02
N THR A 300 -11.87 -11.81 2.08
CA THR A 300 -12.24 -11.14 3.35
C THR A 300 -13.61 -11.63 3.79
N ALA A 301 -13.70 -12.20 4.99
CA ALA A 301 -14.95 -12.59 5.61
C ALA A 301 -15.50 -11.43 6.45
N ILE A 302 -16.79 -11.18 6.36
CA ILE A 302 -17.49 -10.15 7.12
C ILE A 302 -18.65 -10.80 7.85
N ASP A 303 -18.72 -10.60 9.16
CA ASP A 303 -19.75 -11.15 10.04
C ASP A 303 -20.52 -10.04 10.77
N ILE A 304 -21.81 -10.24 11.02
CA ILE A 304 -22.70 -9.23 11.60
C ILE A 304 -23.33 -9.77 12.89
N ASN A 305 -22.92 -9.18 14.02
CA ASN A 305 -23.39 -9.56 15.34
C ASN A 305 -24.46 -8.59 15.87
N SER A 306 -25.65 -9.11 16.16
CA SER A 306 -26.81 -8.32 16.66
C SER A 306 -26.96 -8.30 18.18
N ALA A 307 -26.04 -8.90 18.94
CA ALA A 307 -26.20 -9.22 20.36
C ALA A 307 -26.55 -8.05 21.30
N ARG A 308 -26.40 -6.78 20.88
CA ARG A 308 -26.76 -5.59 21.67
C ARG A 308 -28.02 -4.86 21.18
N ALA A 309 -28.61 -5.27 20.06
CA ALA A 309 -29.74 -4.61 19.40
C ALA A 309 -31.11 -5.23 19.75
N THR A 310 -31.16 -6.32 20.53
CA THR A 310 -32.34 -7.15 20.80
C THR A 310 -33.38 -6.56 21.77
N LYS A 311 -33.53 -5.23 21.83
CA LYS A 311 -34.51 -4.56 22.72
C LYS A 311 -35.94 -4.50 22.15
N GLY A 312 -36.19 -5.05 20.96
CA GLY A 312 -37.51 -5.09 20.30
C GLY A 312 -38.23 -6.45 20.44
N SER A 313 -39.55 -6.45 20.27
CA SER A 313 -40.38 -7.68 20.28
C SER A 313 -40.30 -8.50 18.99
N ASP A 314 -39.87 -7.89 17.88
CA ASP A 314 -39.75 -8.55 16.57
C ASP A 314 -38.27 -8.74 16.19
N ILE A 315 -37.83 -10.00 16.26
CA ILE A 315 -36.46 -10.41 15.94
C ILE A 315 -36.20 -10.30 14.44
N GLU A 316 -37.22 -10.57 13.60
CA GLU A 316 -37.07 -10.55 12.14
C GLU A 316 -36.92 -9.12 11.63
N GLU A 317 -37.74 -8.20 12.12
CA GLU A 317 -37.66 -6.77 11.76
C GLU A 317 -36.33 -6.16 12.24
N THR A 318 -35.87 -6.55 13.43
CA THR A 318 -34.56 -6.14 13.96
C THR A 318 -33.41 -6.64 13.09
N ALA A 319 -33.44 -7.91 12.67
CA ALA A 319 -32.43 -8.49 11.78
C ALA A 319 -32.41 -7.78 10.42
N TYR A 320 -33.59 -7.55 9.83
CA TYR A 320 -33.73 -6.86 8.56
C TYR A 320 -33.16 -5.43 8.59
N HIS A 321 -33.55 -4.62 9.58
CA HIS A 321 -33.02 -3.26 9.71
C HIS A 321 -31.52 -3.21 10.01
N THR A 322 -31.03 -4.15 10.82
CA THR A 322 -29.60 -4.28 11.11
C THR A 322 -28.81 -4.59 9.83
N ASN A 323 -29.29 -5.54 9.02
CA ASN A 323 -28.66 -5.89 7.75
C ASN A 323 -28.66 -4.72 6.74
N LEU A 324 -29.74 -3.92 6.68
CA LEU A 324 -29.80 -2.72 5.83
C LEU A 324 -28.80 -1.64 6.25
N GLU A 325 -28.62 -1.45 7.56
CA GLU A 325 -27.60 -0.53 8.09
C GLU A 325 -26.20 -1.09 7.80
N ALA A 326 -26.01 -2.38 8.04
CA ALA A 326 -24.73 -3.06 7.83
C ALA A 326 -24.29 -3.00 6.37
N ALA A 327 -25.17 -3.24 5.41
CA ALA A 327 -24.85 -3.15 3.98
C ALA A 327 -24.28 -1.77 3.61
N LYS A 328 -24.83 -0.68 4.17
CA LYS A 328 -24.34 0.68 3.92
C LYS A 328 -22.98 0.92 4.57
N GLU A 329 -22.79 0.48 5.81
CA GLU A 329 -21.53 0.65 6.51
C GLU A 329 -20.42 -0.22 5.91
N ILE A 330 -20.72 -1.46 5.51
CA ILE A 330 -19.79 -2.36 4.81
C ILE A 330 -19.31 -1.70 3.52
N ALA A 331 -20.20 -1.14 2.69
CA ALA A 331 -19.81 -0.44 1.47
C ALA A 331 -18.80 0.69 1.75
N ILE A 332 -19.05 1.49 2.80
CA ILE A 332 -18.16 2.58 3.21
C ILE A 332 -16.83 2.02 3.70
N GLN A 333 -16.83 1.01 4.56
CA GLN A 333 -15.62 0.41 5.11
C GLN A 333 -14.76 -0.27 4.04
N LEU A 334 -15.37 -0.94 3.06
CA LEU A 334 -14.65 -1.51 1.91
C LEU A 334 -13.88 -0.44 1.15
N GLN A 335 -14.48 0.74 0.97
CA GLN A 335 -13.83 1.88 0.34
C GLN A 335 -12.75 2.51 1.23
N LEU A 336 -13.05 2.78 2.51
CA LEU A 336 -12.13 3.42 3.45
C LEU A 336 -10.88 2.58 3.75
N ARG A 337 -11.04 1.26 3.79
CA ARG A 337 -9.94 0.30 4.03
C ARG A 337 -9.23 -0.12 2.74
N ASP A 338 -9.77 0.27 1.58
CA ASP A 338 -9.47 -0.25 0.24
C ASP A 338 -9.40 -1.79 0.19
N ILE A 339 -10.37 -2.46 0.84
CA ILE A 339 -10.50 -3.92 0.78
C ILE A 339 -10.91 -4.29 -0.65
N GLY A 340 -10.19 -5.22 -1.27
CA GLY A 340 -10.56 -5.75 -2.58
C GLY A 340 -10.16 -7.20 -2.78
N GLY A 341 -10.57 -7.76 -3.90
CA GLY A 341 -10.61 -9.21 -4.12
C GLY A 341 -11.99 -9.76 -3.77
N LEU A 342 -12.03 -11.04 -3.41
CA LEU A 342 -13.25 -11.72 -2.99
C LEU A 342 -13.61 -11.31 -1.56
N VAL A 343 -14.87 -10.95 -1.35
CA VAL A 343 -15.46 -10.61 -0.06
C VAL A 343 -16.70 -11.47 0.13
N VAL A 344 -16.85 -12.06 1.30
CA VAL A 344 -18.00 -12.87 1.68
C VAL A 344 -18.62 -12.24 2.92
N ILE A 345 -19.93 -11.98 2.88
CA ILE A 345 -20.67 -11.32 3.94
C ILE A 345 -21.71 -12.30 4.50
N ASP A 346 -21.61 -12.58 5.79
CA ASP A 346 -22.56 -13.35 6.56
C ASP A 346 -23.59 -12.39 7.17
N PHE A 347 -24.75 -12.28 6.52
CA PHE A 347 -25.86 -11.47 7.02
C PHE A 347 -26.67 -12.27 8.04
N ILE A 348 -27.28 -11.57 9.00
CA ILE A 348 -28.19 -12.22 9.96
C ILE A 348 -29.31 -12.89 9.18
N ASP A 349 -29.62 -14.15 9.52
CA ASP A 349 -30.65 -14.94 8.84
C ASP A 349 -31.98 -14.18 8.74
N MET A 350 -32.56 -14.19 7.53
CA MET A 350 -33.86 -13.62 7.22
C MET A 350 -34.73 -14.70 6.56
N SER A 351 -35.93 -14.92 7.10
CA SER A 351 -36.89 -15.93 6.62
C SER A 351 -37.47 -15.56 5.26
N THR A 352 -37.84 -14.29 5.09
CA THR A 352 -38.51 -13.77 3.89
C THR A 352 -37.54 -13.44 2.75
N GLU A 353 -37.91 -13.84 1.52
CA GLU A 353 -37.12 -13.55 0.31
C GLU A 353 -37.09 -12.05 -0.02
N GLU A 354 -38.15 -11.33 0.34
CA GLU A 354 -38.27 -9.90 0.11
C GLU A 354 -37.24 -9.10 0.93
N HIS A 355 -37.01 -9.48 2.19
CA HIS A 355 -35.95 -8.91 3.03
C HIS A 355 -34.56 -9.19 2.45
N ARG A 356 -34.28 -10.43 2.01
CA ARG A 356 -33.02 -10.79 1.34
C ARG A 356 -32.74 -9.91 0.12
N LYS A 357 -33.71 -9.79 -0.80
CA LYS A 357 -33.59 -8.95 -2.00
C LYS A 357 -33.42 -7.47 -1.69
N SER A 358 -34.07 -6.98 -0.63
CA SER A 358 -33.93 -5.59 -0.19
C SER A 358 -32.52 -5.30 0.32
N VAL A 359 -31.91 -6.24 1.07
CA VAL A 359 -30.52 -6.13 1.54
C VAL A 359 -29.53 -6.18 0.37
N GLU A 360 -29.71 -7.10 -0.59
CA GLU A 360 -28.91 -7.15 -1.83
C GLU A 360 -28.94 -5.81 -2.58
N LYS A 361 -30.15 -5.26 -2.77
CA LYS A 361 -30.35 -3.96 -3.42
C LYS A 361 -29.76 -2.81 -2.62
N ALA A 362 -29.80 -2.87 -1.29
CA ALA A 362 -29.17 -1.88 -0.43
C ALA A 362 -27.64 -1.90 -0.58
N MET A 363 -27.04 -3.09 -0.69
CA MET A 363 -25.60 -3.27 -0.94
C MET A 363 -25.22 -2.71 -2.32
N GLU A 364 -25.97 -3.05 -3.37
CA GLU A 364 -25.76 -2.51 -4.72
C GLU A 364 -25.81 -0.98 -4.73
N ASN A 365 -26.86 -0.40 -4.15
CA ASN A 365 -27.02 1.05 -4.06
C ASN A 365 -25.90 1.73 -3.28
N ALA A 366 -25.42 1.12 -2.19
CA ALA A 366 -24.35 1.68 -1.38
C ALA A 366 -22.99 1.66 -2.11
N THR A 367 -22.75 0.67 -2.97
CA THR A 367 -21.51 0.52 -3.73
C THR A 367 -21.45 1.33 -5.03
N ASN A 368 -22.57 1.88 -5.51
CA ASN A 368 -22.61 2.65 -6.77
C ASN A 368 -21.69 3.87 -6.81
N SER A 369 -21.35 4.44 -5.64
CA SER A 369 -20.44 5.57 -5.55
C SER A 369 -18.95 5.19 -5.57
N ASP A 370 -18.64 3.89 -5.48
CA ASP A 370 -17.28 3.38 -5.50
C ASP A 370 -16.66 3.52 -6.90
N ARG A 371 -15.36 3.85 -6.93
CA ARG A 371 -14.56 3.92 -8.15
C ARG A 371 -14.11 2.54 -8.62
N ALA A 372 -14.01 1.58 -7.70
CA ALA A 372 -13.66 0.21 -8.01
C ALA A 372 -14.80 -0.47 -8.77
N ARG A 373 -14.46 -1.34 -9.73
CA ARG A 373 -15.46 -2.23 -10.32
C ARG A 373 -15.86 -3.27 -9.29
N ILE A 374 -17.16 -3.40 -9.06
CA ILE A 374 -17.73 -4.31 -8.08
C ILE A 374 -18.71 -5.24 -8.80
N GLN A 375 -18.67 -6.52 -8.43
CA GLN A 375 -19.62 -7.55 -8.84
C GLN A 375 -20.25 -8.12 -7.57
N ILE A 376 -21.58 -8.13 -7.52
CA ILE A 376 -22.35 -8.58 -6.35
C ILE A 376 -23.19 -9.79 -6.79
N GLY A 377 -23.09 -10.89 -6.05
CA GLY A 377 -23.96 -12.05 -6.19
C GLY A 377 -25.23 -11.92 -5.35
N THR A 378 -26.10 -12.92 -5.41
CA THR A 378 -27.26 -13.04 -4.53
C THR A 378 -26.87 -13.70 -3.21
N ILE A 379 -27.69 -13.53 -2.17
CA ILE A 379 -27.58 -14.28 -0.92
C ILE A 379 -27.80 -15.77 -1.25
N SER A 380 -26.79 -16.58 -0.93
CA SER A 380 -26.78 -18.01 -1.19
C SER A 380 -27.76 -18.77 -0.30
N GLN A 381 -27.93 -20.07 -0.58
CA GLN A 381 -28.70 -20.97 0.30
C GLN A 381 -28.11 -21.09 1.71
N PHE A 382 -26.83 -20.74 1.88
CA PHE A 382 -26.14 -20.74 3.17
C PHE A 382 -26.20 -19.38 3.89
N GLY A 383 -26.99 -18.41 3.40
CA GLY A 383 -27.10 -17.08 4.00
C GLY A 383 -25.98 -16.09 3.63
N LEU A 384 -24.96 -16.55 2.89
CA LEU A 384 -23.80 -15.75 2.52
C LEU A 384 -24.02 -14.95 1.24
N LEU A 385 -23.61 -13.67 1.25
CA LEU A 385 -23.50 -12.84 0.05
C LEU A 385 -22.04 -12.79 -0.42
N GLU A 386 -21.82 -13.15 -1.68
CA GLU A 386 -20.50 -13.12 -2.31
C GLU A 386 -20.35 -11.87 -3.19
N MET A 387 -19.21 -11.20 -3.09
CA MET A 387 -18.90 -10.07 -3.96
C MET A 387 -17.42 -10.01 -4.32
N SER A 388 -17.11 -9.44 -5.47
CA SER A 388 -15.75 -9.17 -5.91
C SER A 388 -15.56 -7.68 -6.13
N ARG A 389 -14.55 -7.09 -5.48
CA ARG A 389 -14.21 -5.67 -5.62
C ARG A 389 -12.81 -5.53 -6.22
N GLN A 390 -12.67 -4.72 -7.26
CA GLN A 390 -11.37 -4.42 -7.87
C GLN A 390 -10.45 -3.73 -6.86
N ARG A 391 -9.24 -4.27 -6.66
CA ARG A 391 -8.18 -3.61 -5.88
C ARG A 391 -7.61 -2.42 -6.65
N LEU A 392 -7.59 -1.23 -6.03
CA LEU A 392 -7.04 -0.02 -6.63
C LEU A 392 -5.62 0.26 -6.12
N MET A 393 -5.40 0.08 -4.81
CA MET A 393 -4.13 0.26 -4.10
C MET A 393 -3.90 -0.90 -3.11
N SER A 394 -2.77 -0.89 -2.41
CA SER A 394 -2.61 -1.64 -1.16
C SER A 394 -3.68 -1.20 -0.16
N SER A 395 -4.18 -2.14 0.65
CA SER A 395 -5.11 -1.78 1.71
C SER A 395 -4.43 -0.88 2.75
N VAL A 396 -5.23 -0.14 3.51
CA VAL A 396 -4.68 0.74 4.56
C VAL A 396 -3.90 -0.07 5.60
N SER A 397 -4.42 -1.22 6.03
CA SER A 397 -3.73 -2.13 6.96
C SER A 397 -2.46 -2.73 6.36
N GLU A 398 -2.47 -3.16 5.08
CA GLU A 398 -1.25 -3.65 4.40
C GLU A 398 -0.13 -2.57 4.39
N SER A 399 -0.49 -1.29 4.52
CA SER A 399 0.44 -0.17 4.46
C SER A 399 1.04 0.23 5.81
N VAL A 400 0.41 -0.13 6.92
CA VAL A 400 0.85 0.26 8.27
C VAL A 400 1.09 -0.92 9.22
N GLU A 401 0.60 -2.11 8.89
CA GLU A 401 0.70 -3.32 9.71
C GLU A 401 1.70 -4.32 9.10
N LYS A 402 2.32 -5.14 9.97
CA LYS A 402 3.17 -6.26 9.58
C LYS A 402 2.54 -7.57 10.07
N SER A 403 2.84 -8.66 9.37
CA SER A 403 2.40 -10.00 9.82
C SER A 403 2.93 -10.29 11.21
N CYS A 404 2.07 -10.81 12.08
CA CYS A 404 2.42 -11.11 13.46
C CYS A 404 3.59 -12.10 13.52
N PRO A 405 4.72 -11.76 14.19
CA PRO A 405 5.89 -12.63 14.23
C PRO A 405 5.70 -13.90 15.08
N GLN A 406 4.60 -13.97 15.86
CA GLN A 406 4.29 -15.11 16.72
C GLN A 406 3.46 -16.16 15.98
N CYS A 407 2.37 -15.74 15.35
CA CYS A 407 1.41 -16.66 14.73
C CYS A 407 1.47 -16.64 13.19
N HIS A 408 2.28 -15.77 12.60
CA HIS A 408 2.39 -15.57 11.15
C HIS A 408 1.04 -15.37 10.45
N GLY A 409 0.11 -14.66 11.11
CA GLY A 409 -1.23 -14.39 10.62
C GLY A 409 -2.28 -15.45 10.96
N ARG A 410 -1.94 -16.53 11.67
CA ARG A 410 -2.90 -17.59 12.06
C ARG A 410 -3.92 -17.14 13.13
N GLY A 411 -3.62 -16.09 13.88
CA GLY A 411 -4.44 -15.62 15.02
C GLY A 411 -4.42 -16.52 16.25
N THR A 412 -3.78 -17.69 16.18
CA THR A 412 -3.65 -18.65 17.29
C THR A 412 -2.23 -19.18 17.38
N THR A 413 -1.81 -19.54 18.60
CA THR A 413 -0.52 -20.19 18.90
C THR A 413 -0.78 -21.53 19.60
N PRO A 414 0.09 -22.54 19.45
CA PRO A 414 -0.06 -23.82 20.15
C PRO A 414 0.04 -23.62 21.67
N THR A 415 -0.38 -24.60 22.46
CA THR A 415 -0.09 -24.61 23.91
C THR A 415 1.32 -25.15 24.18
N ILE A 416 1.89 -24.82 25.34
CA ILE A 416 3.23 -25.30 25.74
C ILE A 416 3.34 -26.84 25.67
N PRO A 417 2.40 -27.64 26.19
CA PRO A 417 2.46 -29.10 26.06
C PRO A 417 2.41 -29.57 24.61
N SER A 418 1.55 -28.96 23.78
CA SER A 418 1.40 -29.32 22.36
C SER A 418 2.67 -29.05 21.54
N LEU A 419 3.28 -27.89 21.76
CA LEU A 419 4.56 -27.54 21.14
C LEU A 419 5.68 -28.46 21.63
N SER A 420 5.74 -28.75 22.93
CA SER A 420 6.74 -29.64 23.52
C SER A 420 6.67 -31.05 22.94
N LEU A 421 5.46 -31.60 22.78
CA LEU A 421 5.27 -32.89 22.11
C LEU A 421 5.69 -32.85 20.63
N THR A 422 5.45 -31.73 19.94
CA THR A 422 5.93 -31.53 18.56
C THR A 422 7.46 -31.53 18.50
N ILE A 423 8.12 -30.86 19.44
CA ILE A 423 9.58 -30.86 19.57
C ILE A 423 10.10 -32.28 19.84
N LEU A 424 9.46 -33.05 20.73
CA LEU A 424 9.85 -34.43 21.03
C LEU A 424 9.75 -35.34 19.80
N ARG A 425 8.69 -35.22 19.00
CA ARG A 425 8.56 -35.98 17.74
C ARG A 425 9.66 -35.62 16.75
N GLN A 426 9.94 -34.33 16.58
CA GLN A 426 11.03 -33.88 15.70
C GLN A 426 12.43 -34.28 16.21
N LEU A 427 12.62 -34.38 17.52
CA LEU A 427 13.83 -34.95 18.11
C LEU A 427 13.98 -36.42 17.75
N GLU A 428 12.91 -37.21 17.89
CA GLU A 428 12.91 -38.63 17.56
C GLU A 428 13.20 -38.84 16.07
N ASP A 429 12.53 -38.10 15.18
CA ASP A 429 12.84 -38.08 13.74
C ASP A 429 14.30 -37.65 13.49
N GLY A 430 14.77 -36.68 14.27
CA GLY A 430 16.13 -36.18 14.24
C GLY A 430 17.17 -37.26 14.57
N CYS A 431 16.88 -38.09 15.57
CA CYS A 431 17.70 -39.22 15.98
C CYS A 431 17.66 -40.36 14.95
N ASN A 432 16.51 -40.61 14.32
CA ASN A 432 16.31 -41.67 13.34
C ASN A 432 16.94 -41.37 11.97
N ALA A 433 16.93 -40.10 11.54
CA ALA A 433 17.28 -39.72 10.15
C ALA A 433 18.78 -39.77 9.81
N SER A 434 19.70 -39.91 10.78
CA SER A 434 21.13 -39.89 10.48
C SER A 434 21.99 -40.67 11.49
N SER A 435 22.60 -41.76 11.03
CA SER A 435 23.58 -42.57 11.78
C SER A 435 24.87 -41.82 12.15
N GLN A 436 25.07 -40.59 11.66
CA GLN A 436 26.25 -39.76 11.93
C GLN A 436 25.98 -38.58 12.89
N THR A 437 24.72 -38.39 13.31
CA THR A 437 24.37 -37.31 14.24
C THR A 437 24.72 -37.76 15.65
N GLN A 438 25.65 -37.06 16.30
CA GLN A 438 26.06 -37.38 17.68
C GLN A 438 25.47 -36.40 18.70
N ARG A 439 25.02 -35.22 18.25
CA ARG A 439 24.50 -34.17 19.12
C ARG A 439 23.34 -33.41 18.47
N LEU A 440 22.27 -33.23 19.23
CA LEU A 440 21.13 -32.39 18.88
C LEU A 440 21.05 -31.22 19.87
N THR A 441 20.96 -30.00 19.35
CA THR A 441 20.76 -28.80 20.17
C THR A 441 19.43 -28.19 19.81
N ILE A 442 18.54 -28.07 20.79
CA ILE A 442 17.26 -27.39 20.64
C ILE A 442 17.33 -26.07 21.37
N GLN A 443 16.76 -25.07 20.75
CA GLN A 443 16.55 -23.78 21.35
C GLN A 443 15.08 -23.41 21.22
N SER A 444 14.43 -23.03 22.32
CA SER A 444 13.04 -22.54 22.34
C SER A 444 12.87 -21.53 23.48
N THR A 445 11.65 -21.09 23.74
CA THR A 445 11.36 -20.17 24.85
C THR A 445 11.65 -20.82 26.20
N VAL A 446 11.82 -19.99 27.22
CA VAL A 446 12.13 -20.44 28.58
C VAL A 446 11.08 -21.41 29.08
N ASP A 447 9.79 -21.12 28.88
CA ASP A 447 8.69 -21.94 29.38
C ASP A 447 8.65 -23.32 28.72
N VAL A 448 8.86 -23.38 27.40
CA VAL A 448 8.86 -24.63 26.63
C VAL A 448 10.03 -25.52 27.03
N VAL A 449 11.23 -24.94 27.17
CA VAL A 449 12.40 -25.70 27.60
C VAL A 449 12.29 -26.12 29.07
N THR A 450 11.69 -25.28 29.93
CA THR A 450 11.40 -25.64 31.31
C THR A 450 10.45 -26.83 31.37
N TYR A 451 9.39 -26.82 30.55
CA TYR A 451 8.45 -27.94 30.44
C TYR A 451 9.13 -29.24 29.96
N LEU A 452 9.99 -29.11 28.93
CA LEU A 452 10.75 -30.25 28.41
C LEU A 452 11.72 -30.82 29.46
N LEU A 453 12.39 -29.96 30.23
CA LEU A 453 13.38 -30.36 31.23
C LEU A 453 12.78 -30.92 32.51
N ASN A 454 11.49 -30.75 32.78
CA ASN A 454 10.86 -31.25 33.99
C ASN A 454 9.81 -32.33 33.65
N GLU A 455 8.72 -31.96 33.01
CA GLU A 455 7.58 -32.83 32.72
C GLU A 455 7.88 -33.87 31.64
N LYS A 456 8.84 -33.60 30.76
CA LYS A 456 9.27 -34.51 29.67
C LYS A 456 10.72 -34.97 29.79
N ARG A 457 11.30 -34.86 30.99
CA ARG A 457 12.69 -35.26 31.26
C ARG A 457 12.94 -36.74 30.93
N ASP A 458 12.03 -37.62 31.35
CA ASP A 458 12.18 -39.06 31.16
C ASP A 458 12.09 -39.45 29.69
N ASP A 459 11.21 -38.79 28.93
CA ASP A 459 11.09 -39.01 27.48
C ASP A 459 12.38 -38.61 26.74
N ILE A 460 13.01 -37.50 27.13
CA ILE A 460 14.29 -37.06 26.56
C ILE A 460 15.41 -38.04 26.92
N THR A 461 15.49 -38.43 28.19
CA THR A 461 16.51 -39.38 28.68
C THR A 461 16.39 -40.72 27.95
N ARG A 462 15.15 -41.17 27.70
CA ARG A 462 14.88 -42.38 26.89
C ARG A 462 15.38 -42.24 25.46
N LEU A 463 15.17 -41.08 24.82
CA LEU A 463 15.68 -40.82 23.46
C LEU A 463 17.22 -40.78 23.43
N GLU A 464 17.86 -40.12 24.40
CA GLU A 464 19.33 -40.08 24.49
C GLU A 464 19.93 -41.49 24.62
N ASN A 465 19.37 -42.31 25.52
CA ASN A 465 19.86 -43.67 25.76
C ASN A 465 19.60 -44.62 24.58
N LYS A 466 18.42 -44.53 23.96
CA LYS A 466 18.04 -45.41 22.84
C LYS A 466 18.91 -45.19 21.61
N HIS A 467 19.31 -43.93 21.35
CA HIS A 467 20.03 -43.56 20.14
C HIS A 467 21.51 -43.24 20.36
N GLU A 468 21.98 -43.26 21.62
CA GLU A 468 23.34 -42.85 22.01
C GLU A 468 23.72 -41.43 21.53
N ILE A 469 22.72 -40.53 21.50
CA ILE A 469 22.87 -39.14 21.05
C ILE A 469 22.75 -38.21 22.25
N LYS A 470 23.60 -37.18 22.31
CA LYS A 470 23.48 -36.13 23.33
C LYS A 470 22.51 -35.04 22.89
N ILE A 471 21.43 -34.85 23.63
CA ILE A 471 20.45 -33.79 23.42
C ILE A 471 20.82 -32.61 24.34
N THR A 472 20.65 -31.39 23.87
CA THR A 472 20.91 -30.19 24.66
C THR A 472 19.79 -29.20 24.45
N LEU A 473 19.09 -28.88 25.52
CA LEU A 473 17.99 -27.94 25.53
C LEU A 473 18.49 -26.58 26.01
N LEU A 474 18.28 -25.55 25.20
CA LEU A 474 18.72 -24.18 25.45
C LEU A 474 17.49 -23.28 25.62
N PRO A 475 17.17 -22.86 26.85
CA PRO A 475 16.13 -21.86 27.08
C PRO A 475 16.64 -20.51 26.56
N ASN A 476 15.94 -19.92 25.58
CA ASN A 476 16.29 -18.63 25.00
C ASN A 476 15.32 -17.53 25.45
N PRO A 477 15.75 -16.56 26.27
CA PRO A 477 14.91 -15.43 26.66
C PRO A 477 14.62 -14.45 25.50
N TYR A 478 15.40 -14.49 24.42
CA TYR A 478 15.19 -13.65 23.24
C TYR A 478 14.29 -14.30 22.18
N MET A 479 13.99 -15.60 22.30
CA MET A 479 13.13 -16.30 21.35
C MET A 479 11.67 -16.11 21.75
N GLN A 480 10.84 -15.86 20.75
CA GLN A 480 9.42 -15.57 20.90
C GLN A 480 8.57 -16.83 20.71
N PHE A 481 7.51 -17.02 21.50
CA PHE A 481 6.67 -18.23 21.47
C PHE A 481 5.68 -18.22 20.29
N PRO A 482 5.67 -19.20 19.39
CA PRO A 482 6.03 -20.61 19.60
C PRO A 482 7.32 -21.04 18.89
N ASN A 483 8.23 -20.12 18.59
CA ASN A 483 9.41 -20.42 17.79
C ASN A 483 10.37 -21.37 18.53
N PHE A 484 10.99 -22.26 17.75
CA PHE A 484 12.08 -23.11 18.20
C PHE A 484 12.99 -23.47 17.02
N SER A 485 14.23 -23.86 17.32
CA SER A 485 15.19 -24.31 16.32
C SER A 485 15.89 -25.59 16.78
N ILE A 486 16.09 -26.54 15.87
CA ILE A 486 16.83 -27.78 16.13
C ILE A 486 18.07 -27.81 15.23
N ASN A 487 19.25 -27.80 15.86
CA ASN A 487 20.54 -27.89 15.18
C ASN A 487 21.14 -29.28 15.37
N LYS A 488 21.41 -29.96 14.25
CA LYS A 488 22.08 -31.28 14.23
C LYS A 488 23.57 -31.11 14.00
N GLN A 489 24.40 -31.73 14.83
CA GLN A 489 25.85 -31.68 14.71
C GLN A 489 26.41 -33.07 14.42
N LYS A 490 27.26 -33.15 13.39
CA LYS A 490 28.00 -34.35 12.99
C LYS A 490 29.38 -34.38 13.65
N GLY A 491 29.75 -35.54 14.18
CA GLY A 491 31.10 -35.82 14.68
C GLY A 491 31.43 -35.34 16.10
N SER A 492 32.59 -35.77 16.59
CA SER A 492 33.06 -35.67 17.98
C SER A 492 33.72 -34.33 18.34
N LYS A 493 33.50 -33.27 17.55
CA LYS A 493 34.03 -31.94 17.91
C LYS A 493 33.34 -31.48 19.19
N LYS A 494 34.06 -31.57 20.32
CA LYS A 494 33.61 -30.98 21.60
C LYS A 494 33.30 -29.51 21.35
N SER A 495 32.04 -29.12 21.56
CA SER A 495 31.67 -27.70 21.60
C SER A 495 32.54 -27.01 22.65
N GLN A 496 33.37 -26.05 22.22
CA GLN A 496 34.19 -25.24 23.14
C GLN A 496 33.32 -24.32 24.01
N HIS A 497 32.07 -24.07 23.59
CA HIS A 497 31.14 -23.20 24.28
C HIS A 497 30.23 -23.98 25.25
N LYS A 498 30.02 -23.41 26.44
CA LYS A 498 29.04 -23.90 27.43
C LYS A 498 27.61 -23.65 26.92
N SER A 499 26.63 -24.43 27.40
CA SER A 499 25.24 -24.38 26.92
C SER A 499 24.65 -22.95 26.92
N TYR A 500 24.84 -22.19 27.99
CA TYR A 500 24.34 -20.81 28.11
C TYR A 500 24.98 -19.81 27.12
N GLN A 501 26.13 -20.15 26.52
CA GLN A 501 26.80 -19.31 25.52
C GLN A 501 26.29 -19.60 24.10
N GLY A 502 25.57 -20.71 23.89
CA GLY A 502 25.01 -21.10 22.60
C GLY A 502 23.66 -20.46 22.28
N ILE A 503 23.20 -19.49 23.08
CA ILE A 503 21.93 -18.81 22.88
C ILE A 503 22.06 -17.81 21.73
N SER A 504 21.32 -18.04 20.65
CA SER A 504 21.12 -17.05 19.57
C SER A 504 20.50 -15.75 20.11
N LYS A 505 21.13 -14.63 19.77
CA LYS A 505 20.66 -13.28 20.07
C LYS A 505 20.01 -12.67 18.82
N PRO A 506 19.01 -11.80 18.97
CA PRO A 506 18.38 -11.13 17.84
C PRO A 506 19.40 -10.22 17.17
N GLN A 507 19.45 -10.25 15.84
CA GLN A 507 20.16 -9.27 15.03
C GLN A 507 19.15 -8.20 14.65
N ASN A 508 19.30 -6.99 15.18
CA ASN A 508 18.43 -5.88 14.82
C ASN A 508 18.92 -5.28 13.49
N ASN A 509 18.19 -5.51 12.41
CA ASN A 509 18.39 -4.78 11.16
C ASN A 509 17.59 -3.47 11.23
N LEU A 510 18.25 -2.32 11.13
CA LEU A 510 17.59 -1.00 11.10
C LEU A 510 16.62 -0.89 9.92
N SER A 511 16.94 -1.53 8.79
CA SER A 511 16.12 -1.58 7.58
C SER A 511 14.79 -2.32 7.78
N GLU A 512 14.73 -3.34 8.63
CA GLU A 512 13.46 -4.04 8.93
C GLU A 512 12.47 -3.15 9.67
N ASN A 513 12.93 -2.11 10.36
CA ASN A 513 12.09 -1.15 11.08
C ASN A 513 11.76 0.09 10.26
N GLY A 514 12.24 0.19 9.01
CA GLY A 514 11.94 1.34 8.16
C GLY A 514 12.63 2.64 8.52
N LEU A 515 13.67 2.55 9.34
CA LEU A 515 14.49 3.67 9.73
C LEU A 515 15.69 3.85 8.79
N ASP A 516 15.71 3.11 7.67
CA ASP A 516 16.74 3.23 6.65
C ASP A 516 16.35 4.36 5.70
N ASN A 517 17.14 5.43 5.72
CA ASN A 517 16.89 6.69 4.98
C ASN A 517 17.21 6.59 3.48
N GLY A 518 17.23 5.39 2.91
CA GLY A 518 17.54 5.14 1.50
C GLY A 518 16.36 5.46 0.58
N ALA A 519 15.78 6.66 0.65
CA ALA A 519 14.82 7.10 -0.36
C ALA A 519 15.53 7.19 -1.72
N GLU A 520 15.06 6.45 -2.71
CA GLU A 520 15.58 6.55 -4.08
C GLU A 520 15.33 7.95 -4.63
N GLU A 521 16.39 8.66 -5.02
CA GLU A 521 16.25 9.95 -5.68
C GLU A 521 15.87 9.75 -7.16
N ALA A 522 14.72 10.30 -7.56
CA ALA A 522 14.31 10.31 -8.95
C ALA A 522 15.25 11.18 -9.80
N ALA A 523 15.56 10.73 -11.02
CA ALA A 523 16.34 11.54 -11.96
C ALA A 523 15.60 12.84 -12.35
N ILE A 524 14.26 12.82 -12.30
CA ILE A 524 13.39 13.97 -12.57
C ILE A 524 12.52 14.20 -11.34
N ASN A 525 12.71 15.35 -10.69
CA ASN A 525 11.90 15.82 -9.56
C ASN A 525 10.79 16.81 -9.98
N VAL A 526 10.57 16.97 -11.28
CA VAL A 526 9.62 17.96 -11.82
C VAL A 526 8.20 17.35 -11.83
N ASN A 527 7.54 17.37 -10.67
CA ASN A 527 6.11 17.03 -10.54
C ASN A 527 5.19 18.25 -10.78
N ARG A 528 5.72 19.34 -11.34
CA ARG A 528 5.00 20.61 -11.51
C ARG A 528 5.17 21.17 -12.93
N PRO A 529 4.13 21.76 -13.52
CA PRO A 529 4.25 22.47 -14.78
C PRO A 529 5.14 23.71 -14.66
N SER A 530 5.88 24.01 -15.72
CA SER A 530 6.70 25.22 -15.86
C SER A 530 5.88 26.48 -16.13
N THR A 531 4.64 26.32 -16.63
CA THR A 531 3.73 27.41 -17.02
C THR A 531 2.40 27.30 -16.29
N ARG A 532 1.60 28.37 -16.25
CA ARG A 532 0.28 28.39 -15.59
C ARG A 532 -0.84 28.10 -16.59
N VAL A 533 -1.86 27.36 -16.18
CA VAL A 533 -3.07 27.10 -16.99
C VAL A 533 -3.68 28.43 -17.45
N PRO A 534 -4.06 28.55 -18.74
CA PRO A 534 -4.75 29.73 -19.25
C PRO A 534 -6.08 29.98 -18.52
N GLU A 535 -6.27 31.18 -17.97
CA GLU A 535 -7.53 31.54 -17.32
C GLU A 535 -8.63 31.78 -18.37
N LYS A 536 -9.84 31.24 -18.14
CA LYS A 536 -11.02 31.61 -18.93
C LYS A 536 -11.24 33.13 -18.83
N LYS A 537 -11.00 33.86 -19.92
CA LYS A 537 -11.39 35.27 -20.04
C LYS A 537 -12.90 35.36 -19.77
N LYS A 538 -13.30 35.87 -18.61
CA LYS A 538 -14.71 36.16 -18.32
C LYS A 538 -15.22 37.06 -19.44
N LYS A 539 -16.15 36.57 -20.26
CA LYS A 539 -16.88 37.42 -21.19
C LYS A 539 -17.64 38.42 -20.34
N LEU A 540 -17.16 39.66 -20.28
CA LEU A 540 -17.88 40.80 -19.72
C LEU A 540 -19.31 40.75 -20.25
N SER A 541 -20.28 40.75 -19.34
CA SER A 541 -21.71 40.72 -19.68
C SER A 541 -22.03 41.93 -20.57
N LEU A 542 -22.89 41.76 -21.57
CA LEU A 542 -23.37 42.84 -22.45
C LEU A 542 -23.90 44.05 -21.65
N ILE A 543 -24.32 43.84 -20.40
CA ILE A 543 -24.80 44.88 -19.48
C ILE A 543 -23.66 45.82 -19.02
N GLU A 544 -22.42 45.34 -18.88
CA GLU A 544 -21.26 46.19 -18.56
C GLU A 544 -20.79 47.00 -19.77
N LYS A 545 -20.96 46.46 -20.99
CA LYS A 545 -20.72 47.22 -22.22
C LYS A 545 -21.74 48.35 -22.42
N ILE A 546 -23.00 48.15 -21.99
CA ILE A 546 -24.05 49.18 -22.07
C ILE A 546 -23.81 50.31 -21.04
N LYS A 547 -23.33 49.98 -19.83
CA LYS A 547 -22.95 51.02 -18.85
C LYS A 547 -21.73 51.86 -19.28
N ALA A 548 -20.81 51.26 -20.04
CA ALA A 548 -19.66 51.97 -20.61
C ALA A 548 -20.01 52.83 -21.84
N THR A 549 -21.11 52.54 -22.56
CA THR A 549 -21.58 53.34 -23.71
C THR A 549 -22.63 54.41 -23.36
N LEU A 550 -23.25 54.35 -22.18
CA LEU A 550 -24.17 55.39 -21.68
C LEU A 550 -23.49 56.47 -20.81
N SER A 551 -22.19 56.36 -20.55
CA SER A 551 -21.41 57.34 -19.80
C SER A 551 -20.32 58.00 -20.67
N GLY A 552 -20.73 58.60 -21.79
CA GLY A 552 -20.03 59.74 -22.38
C GLY A 552 -20.85 60.98 -22.06
N THR A 553 -20.34 62.08 -21.51
CA THR A 553 -19.08 62.76 -21.80
C THR A 553 -18.80 63.78 -20.70
N LYS A 554 -17.54 63.91 -20.28
CA LYS A 554 -16.91 65.22 -20.08
C LYS A 554 -15.41 65.08 -20.33
N LYS A 555 -14.97 65.79 -21.37
CA LYS A 555 -13.58 65.96 -21.80
C LYS A 555 -12.82 66.78 -20.75
N GLU A 556 -11.58 66.39 -20.49
CA GLU A 556 -10.47 67.35 -20.39
C GLU A 556 -9.17 66.68 -20.86
N GLU A 557 -8.42 67.43 -21.67
CA GLU A 557 -7.15 67.09 -22.32
C GLU A 557 -5.97 67.70 -21.50
N PRO A 558 -4.70 67.46 -21.86
CA PRO A 558 -3.70 66.90 -20.96
C PRO A 558 -2.78 67.94 -20.30
N THR A 559 -2.29 67.65 -19.09
CA THR A 559 -1.14 68.34 -18.49
C THR A 559 -0.01 67.38 -18.13
N LYS A 560 1.22 67.86 -18.41
CA LYS A 560 2.51 67.18 -18.32
C LYS A 560 2.86 66.65 -16.92
N PRO A 561 3.76 65.64 -16.82
CA PRO A 561 4.15 65.07 -15.54
C PRO A 561 5.11 65.99 -14.78
N GLN A 562 4.77 66.29 -13.53
CA GLN A 562 5.68 66.89 -12.55
C GLN A 562 6.17 65.84 -11.55
N SER A 563 7.48 65.95 -11.29
CA SER A 563 8.35 65.18 -10.42
C SER A 563 8.00 65.23 -8.93
N SER A 564 8.18 64.11 -8.23
CA SER A 564 8.60 64.08 -6.81
C SER A 564 9.51 62.85 -6.62
N GLN A 565 10.82 63.04 -6.75
CA GLN A 565 11.79 63.25 -5.66
C GLN A 565 11.83 62.15 -4.58
N GLN A 566 12.95 61.45 -4.60
CA GLN A 566 13.51 60.59 -3.56
C GLN A 566 13.61 61.34 -2.23
N GLU A 567 13.17 60.72 -1.13
CA GLU A 567 13.74 60.98 0.19
C GLU A 567 14.16 59.67 0.86
N ARG A 568 15.48 59.49 0.92
CA ARG A 568 16.16 58.65 1.91
C ARG A 568 16.05 59.35 3.26
N ASN A 569 15.39 58.72 4.23
CA ASN A 569 15.56 59.10 5.64
C ASN A 569 16.23 57.98 6.44
N ARG A 570 17.55 58.13 6.60
CA ARG A 570 18.30 57.67 7.77
C ARG A 570 17.91 58.58 8.92
N ASN A 571 17.60 58.03 10.09
CA ASN A 571 17.92 58.75 11.31
C ASN A 571 18.46 57.84 12.42
N ARG A 572 19.66 58.22 12.86
CA ARG A 572 20.41 57.79 14.04
C ARG A 572 20.08 58.77 15.17
N ASN A 573 19.97 58.29 16.41
CA ASN A 573 20.80 58.73 17.56
C ASN A 573 20.34 57.99 18.82
N ARG A 574 21.21 57.24 19.52
CA ARG A 574 22.30 57.62 20.46
C ARG A 574 21.80 58.04 21.85
N ASN A 575 22.06 57.17 22.84
CA ASN A 575 22.89 57.45 24.02
C ASN A 575 23.14 56.12 24.77
N ARG A 576 24.39 55.65 24.90
CA ARG A 576 25.39 55.92 25.96
C ARG A 576 24.92 55.46 27.36
N ASN A 577 25.51 54.36 27.85
CA ASN A 577 26.41 54.47 29.00
C ASN A 577 27.39 53.30 29.16
N ARG A 578 28.55 53.64 29.72
CA ARG A 578 29.75 52.83 30.02
C ARG A 578 29.71 52.28 31.45
N ASN A 579 30.27 51.09 31.67
CA ASN A 579 31.27 50.70 32.70
C ASN A 579 31.44 49.17 32.63
N ARG A 580 32.58 48.55 32.34
CA ARG A 580 33.95 48.54 32.92
C ARG A 580 34.05 47.81 34.27
N ASN A 581 35.00 46.87 34.30
CA ASN A 581 35.57 46.09 35.43
C ASN A 581 34.77 44.89 35.94
N ARG A 582 35.36 43.83 36.50
CA ARG A 582 36.70 43.17 36.54
C ARG A 582 36.50 42.03 37.56
N ASN A 583 37.35 41.00 37.48
CA ASN A 583 37.55 39.91 38.46
C ASN A 583 36.56 38.74 38.41
N ARG A 584 36.99 37.50 38.09
CA ARG A 584 37.99 36.60 38.74
C ARG A 584 37.33 35.85 39.90
N SER A 585 37.10 34.55 39.74
CA SER A 585 37.83 33.49 40.47
C SER A 585 37.10 32.13 40.44
N GLN A 586 37.89 31.07 40.21
CA GLN A 586 37.82 29.70 40.77
C GLN A 586 36.53 28.87 40.57
N ASN A 587 36.56 27.62 40.08
CA ASN A 587 37.44 26.48 40.38
C ASN A 587 37.42 25.51 39.17
N LYS A 588 38.52 24.97 38.59
CA LYS A 588 39.44 23.90 39.06
C LYS A 588 38.70 22.68 39.65
N GLY A 589 38.94 21.42 39.27
CA GLY A 589 40.11 20.79 38.64
C GLY A 589 39.75 19.75 37.55
N GLN A 590 40.65 19.48 36.60
CA GLN A 590 41.77 18.48 36.66
C GLN A 590 41.23 17.04 36.54
N ASN A 591 41.64 16.16 35.63
CA ASN A 591 42.93 15.91 34.96
C ASN A 591 42.69 15.30 33.55
N LYS A 592 43.38 15.73 32.48
CA LYS A 592 44.70 15.25 31.99
C LYS A 592 44.71 13.75 31.66
N ASN A 593 44.69 13.39 30.38
CA ASN A 593 45.81 13.30 29.42
C ASN A 593 46.28 11.84 29.30
N LEU A 594 46.32 11.31 28.07
CA LEU A 594 47.55 10.88 27.38
C LEU A 594 47.18 10.19 26.06
N LYS A 595 47.59 10.80 24.94
CA LYS A 595 48.06 10.09 23.73
C LYS A 595 49.50 9.62 24.00
N PRO A 596 50.00 8.53 23.36
CA PRO A 596 50.63 8.61 22.03
C PRO A 596 50.25 7.41 21.12
N GLN A 597 49.98 7.60 19.82
CA GLN A 597 50.92 7.53 18.69
C GLN A 597 51.71 6.21 18.54
N SER A 598 51.38 5.42 17.50
CA SER A 598 52.35 4.74 16.60
C SER A 598 51.64 3.93 15.48
N LYS A 599 51.94 4.25 14.22
CA LYS A 599 51.98 3.31 13.05
C LYS A 599 53.30 2.48 13.17
N PRO A 600 53.61 1.40 12.38
CA PRO A 600 53.15 1.10 11.01
C PRO A 600 53.02 -0.40 10.57
N GLN A 601 52.59 -0.57 9.31
CA GLN A 601 53.04 -1.55 8.29
C GLN A 601 52.53 -3.00 8.18
N ASP A 602 51.93 -3.26 6.99
CA ASP A 602 52.22 -4.29 5.98
C ASP A 602 52.19 -5.80 6.29
N LYS A 603 51.27 -6.50 5.59
CA LYS A 603 51.52 -7.59 4.60
C LYS A 603 50.17 -8.30 4.32
N ALA A 604 49.59 -8.16 3.14
CA ALA A 604 49.86 -8.92 1.90
C ALA A 604 49.21 -10.32 1.88
N GLN A 605 48.36 -10.52 0.84
CA GLN A 605 48.11 -11.78 0.11
C GLN A 605 47.32 -12.87 0.88
N GLN A 606 46.27 -13.51 0.35
CA GLN A 606 46.13 -14.15 -0.96
C GLN A 606 44.65 -14.53 -1.19
N LYS A 607 44.14 -14.31 -2.41
CA LYS A 607 43.10 -15.18 -3.02
C LYS A 607 43.76 -16.53 -3.37
N PRO A 608 42.99 -17.64 -3.42
CA PRO A 608 42.47 -18.07 -4.73
C PRO A 608 41.03 -18.67 -4.70
N LYS A 609 40.32 -18.43 -5.81
CA LYS A 609 39.24 -19.23 -6.43
C LYS A 609 39.89 -20.41 -7.23
N PRO A 610 39.17 -21.29 -7.97
CA PRO A 610 37.84 -21.93 -7.83
C PRO A 610 37.94 -23.46 -8.15
N GLU A 611 36.82 -24.10 -8.53
CA GLU A 611 36.63 -25.44 -9.17
C GLU A 611 36.18 -26.60 -8.25
N ALA A 612 35.32 -27.56 -8.64
CA ALA A 612 34.38 -27.74 -9.75
C ALA A 612 33.59 -29.06 -9.51
N LYS A 613 32.41 -29.18 -10.16
CA LYS A 613 31.69 -30.40 -10.60
C LYS A 613 31.17 -31.42 -9.56
N GLU A 614 29.86 -31.69 -9.57
CA GLU A 614 29.25 -32.81 -10.34
C GLU A 614 27.71 -32.83 -10.24
N LYS A 615 27.07 -33.25 -11.35
CA LYS A 615 25.63 -33.59 -11.48
C LYS A 615 25.36 -34.95 -10.81
N PRO A 616 24.08 -35.37 -10.69
CA PRO A 616 23.55 -36.26 -11.73
C PRO A 616 22.09 -36.00 -12.15
N GLN A 617 21.82 -36.35 -13.41
CA GLN A 617 20.51 -36.62 -14.00
C GLN A 617 19.96 -37.96 -13.52
N SER A 618 18.62 -38.12 -13.45
CA SER A 618 17.89 -39.17 -14.19
C SER A 618 16.38 -39.20 -13.83
N LYS A 619 15.52 -39.01 -14.83
CA LYS A 619 14.21 -39.69 -14.96
C LYS A 619 14.45 -41.10 -15.54
N PRO A 620 13.52 -42.07 -15.40
CA PRO A 620 12.55 -42.30 -16.49
C PRO A 620 11.13 -42.80 -16.08
N GLN A 621 10.16 -42.36 -16.91
CA GLN A 621 9.01 -43.06 -17.52
C GLN A 621 7.82 -43.67 -16.72
N ASP A 622 6.65 -43.07 -16.99
CA ASP A 622 5.37 -43.62 -17.50
C ASP A 622 4.98 -45.10 -17.26
N LYS A 623 3.75 -45.30 -16.73
CA LYS A 623 2.64 -45.90 -17.49
C LYS A 623 1.28 -45.78 -16.76
N ALA A 624 0.26 -45.49 -17.56
CA ALA A 624 -1.16 -45.49 -17.23
C ALA A 624 -1.73 -46.91 -17.07
N GLN A 625 -2.77 -47.09 -16.25
CA GLN A 625 -4.11 -47.58 -16.65
C GLN A 625 -5.03 -47.92 -15.45
N GLN A 626 -6.28 -47.44 -15.57
CA GLN A 626 -7.57 -48.06 -15.27
C GLN A 626 -8.03 -48.34 -13.82
N LYS A 627 -9.18 -47.71 -13.49
CA LYS A 627 -10.15 -48.08 -12.44
C LYS A 627 -10.83 -49.42 -12.74
N PRO A 628 -11.44 -50.09 -11.73
CA PRO A 628 -12.88 -49.91 -11.51
C PRO A 628 -13.31 -49.79 -10.04
N LYS A 629 -14.56 -49.32 -9.85
CA LYS A 629 -15.35 -49.24 -8.60
C LYS A 629 -15.46 -50.60 -7.87
N PRO A 630 -15.88 -50.57 -6.59
CA PRO A 630 -17.06 -51.37 -6.25
C PRO A 630 -18.15 -50.61 -5.49
N GLU A 631 -19.32 -51.22 -5.58
CA GLU A 631 -20.66 -50.79 -5.19
C GLU A 631 -20.94 -50.82 -3.68
N ALA A 632 -21.98 -50.08 -3.31
CA ALA A 632 -22.64 -50.13 -2.02
C ALA A 632 -23.38 -51.46 -1.80
N LYS A 633 -23.35 -51.95 -0.56
CA LYS A 633 -24.37 -52.88 -0.05
C LYS A 633 -24.79 -52.46 1.36
N GLU A 634 -26.10 -52.30 1.50
CA GLU A 634 -26.88 -52.23 2.73
C GLU A 634 -26.61 -53.44 3.63
N ILE A 635 -26.54 -53.22 4.94
CA ILE A 635 -26.91 -54.23 5.94
C ILE A 635 -27.77 -53.55 6.99
N ALA A 636 -28.91 -54.17 7.25
CA ALA A 636 -30.00 -53.75 8.10
C ALA A 636 -29.69 -53.86 9.61
N GLY A 637 -30.57 -53.26 10.41
CA GLY A 637 -30.39 -52.98 11.82
C GLY A 637 -30.55 -54.16 12.78
N VAL A 638 -30.18 -53.88 14.03
CA VAL A 638 -30.68 -54.56 15.23
C VAL A 638 -30.80 -53.51 16.33
N ASP A 639 -31.98 -53.44 16.94
CA ASP A 639 -32.42 -52.51 17.98
C ASP A 639 -32.01 -52.90 19.42
N PHE A 640 -32.16 -51.89 20.30
CA PHE A 640 -32.46 -51.89 21.76
C PHE A 640 -31.32 -51.95 22.80
N PRO A 641 -31.49 -51.39 24.03
CA PRO A 641 -32.40 -50.32 24.47
C PRO A 641 -31.75 -49.23 25.38
N ILE A 642 -32.56 -48.19 25.60
CA ILE A 642 -32.45 -47.06 26.54
C ILE A 642 -32.28 -47.50 28.01
N LYS A 643 -31.43 -46.79 28.78
CA LYS A 643 -31.65 -46.54 30.21
C LYS A 643 -31.32 -45.10 30.58
N ALA A 644 -32.35 -44.40 31.04
CA ALA A 644 -32.27 -43.14 31.77
C ALA A 644 -31.73 -43.35 33.18
N GLY A 645 -30.99 -42.38 33.70
CA GLY A 645 -30.56 -42.29 35.09
C GLY A 645 -30.31 -40.83 35.44
N ALA A 646 -31.05 -40.32 36.41
CA ALA A 646 -31.20 -38.91 36.77
C ALA A 646 -30.41 -38.56 38.05
N ILE A 647 -29.98 -37.29 38.09
CA ILE A 647 -29.85 -36.37 39.25
C ILE A 647 -28.80 -36.66 40.33
N ALA A 648 -27.90 -35.69 40.53
CA ALA A 648 -27.60 -35.13 41.87
C ALA A 648 -26.96 -33.73 41.74
N ASP A 649 -27.71 -32.73 42.22
CA ASP A 649 -27.23 -31.42 42.67
C ASP A 649 -26.28 -31.58 43.86
N THR A 650 -25.21 -30.77 43.91
CA THR A 650 -24.69 -30.22 45.17
C THR A 650 -24.06 -28.85 44.89
N LYS A 651 -24.69 -27.81 45.43
CA LYS A 651 -24.06 -26.55 45.80
C LYS A 651 -23.38 -26.73 47.16
N ASP A 652 -22.18 -26.19 47.29
CA ASP A 652 -21.72 -25.36 48.41
C ASP A 652 -20.77 -24.30 47.86
#